data_AF-A0A974KYD0-F1
#
_entry.id   AF-A0A974KYD0-F1
#
_cell.length_a   1.000
_cell.length_b   1.000
_cell.length_c   1.000
_cell.angle_alpha   90.00
_cell.angle_beta   90.00
_cell.angle_gamma   90.00
#
_symmetry.space_group_name_H-M   'P 1'
#
loop_
_entity.id
_entity.type
_entity.pdbx_description
1 polymer ?
#
loop_
_entity_poly.entity_id
_entity_poly.type
_entity_poly.pdbx_seq_one_letter_code
_entity_poly.pdbx_strand_id
1 'polypeptide(L)'
;MRRNLINNYRFLDFPQETSIEIKQGDFTPITVKLDSTETIKDEGKDAKVILINTDNEKVFETSVPAKNKIIEFTINKNLPKGRYFLEIVYNQMKFPSKDYKTIIINGSASLGSLKEINIISADDVKNRFISEAKKELSADIDQLVSEKLNKYVTENQEDLKGQSISIASHEFDKNGNLNIIFSDETSIQIPKGKDGRDGENGRNGNDGQDGHSVNVDHVEYDEDGNTVIHFNDGKSAIIKKGVQGERGEDGLNGKDGISVSIKNIETDNSGNKIVNFTDGKSVTIPKGERGLDGEDGNDGKPFTYSDFTQEQLESLKGKDGNDGKQGADGKSITIEETTTNNQGDKEVHFSDGTILIVPKGQDGKQGEAGKNGENGTNGQDGKSVTVTSEREEDEEGNSGIKFTFYHEIDGEKAQEIASSFIRDGKDGKDGTSVEIDHTEEIDNDLKIYFTNGKSLFLPKTKVIETNTSGSTEVSQLKDLVGVFIGDSITEVNLRTEKNYHQFIADRTGLKNINLGHSGTGYQDRKNAFTEVKETPDFIIVFLGTNDYGLVGGKTRELGTAKEHKAGTVAGSIYYTLLQLSNSFPTTPIGVMTPIPRAECNPFKEVANSKGYTLGQLTEVIKELASSFSFPILDLYNESNLRVWNETVNKTFFSLSNGTYDGLHPNAKGHEYLSYMIERFIEDKLVVGTRFDYEHVDTTPTSLGDGVFKKAIKPEGMFWKTTQSFIINVTASDIDLDKFKLLKIKYKNYQIIDPSGILSGSPYWYTLPNYADKDKFNRTSDVNEFVKGFEVMDITESRGNEYMPDYAEFIYTLKTNTDVVADIDKDYILKSAAQPTTPSNPSTSTPTSPTTNTKEKVTPVDNGDGTFTATITPTKISWKQDQSFMVNIDGEQLDLTGKQVKKVEFGDYSILNPNTTASNYFFWYSVPTSAEGTTYNKTPDINKFVAGLTVDKTEHDGRIVYKLVPVKITYK
;
A
#
# COMPACT_ATOMS: atom_id res chain seq x y z
N MET A 1 15.06 24.95 -29.58
CA MET A 1 15.10 24.10 -28.37
C MET A 1 16.25 23.09 -28.40
N ARG A 2 16.26 22.10 -29.31
CA ARG A 2 17.36 21.11 -29.46
C ARG A 2 18.78 21.70 -29.58
N ARG A 3 18.91 22.90 -30.16
CA ARG A 3 20.18 23.62 -30.35
C ARG A 3 20.64 24.44 -29.13
N ASN A 4 19.72 24.78 -28.21
CA ASN A 4 20.03 25.52 -26.97
C ASN A 4 20.37 24.58 -25.81
N LEU A 5 19.81 23.36 -25.76
CA LEU A 5 20.12 22.38 -24.71
C LEU A 5 21.52 21.77 -24.82
N ILE A 6 22.11 21.69 -26.02
CA ILE A 6 23.44 21.09 -26.22
C ILE A 6 24.56 21.92 -25.57
N ASN A 7 24.34 23.22 -25.32
CA ASN A 7 25.37 24.11 -24.78
C ASN A 7 25.52 24.05 -23.24
N ASN A 8 24.62 23.38 -22.51
CA ASN A 8 24.61 23.36 -21.03
C ASN A 8 25.04 22.03 -20.38
N TYR A 9 25.41 21.00 -21.14
CA TYR A 9 25.93 19.75 -20.57
C TYR A 9 27.42 19.89 -20.26
N ARG A 10 27.74 20.27 -19.03
CA ARG A 10 29.07 20.10 -18.44
C ARG A 10 29.00 19.02 -17.35
N PHE A 11 29.63 17.88 -17.68
CA PHE A 11 30.08 16.80 -16.81
C PHE A 11 29.01 15.96 -16.09
N LEU A 12 28.72 14.77 -16.64
CA LEU A 12 28.22 13.63 -15.88
C LEU A 12 29.41 13.07 -15.07
N ASP A 13 29.41 13.27 -13.76
CA ASP A 13 30.34 12.61 -12.84
C ASP A 13 29.97 11.12 -12.76
N PHE A 14 30.85 10.25 -13.26
CA PHE A 14 30.68 8.81 -13.08
C PHE A 14 31.14 8.42 -11.67
N PRO A 15 30.31 7.73 -10.86
CA PRO A 15 30.69 7.34 -9.52
C PRO A 15 31.72 6.19 -9.55
N GLN A 16 32.72 6.31 -8.67
CA GLN A 16 33.77 5.35 -8.27
C GLN A 16 35.09 5.36 -9.09
N GLU A 17 36.07 6.19 -8.69
CA GLU A 17 37.46 6.10 -9.16
C GLU A 17 38.17 4.88 -8.52
N THR A 18 38.45 3.82 -9.30
CA THR A 18 39.52 2.86 -8.95
C THR A 18 40.84 3.34 -9.58
N SER A 19 41.77 3.84 -8.77
CA SER A 19 43.12 4.19 -9.22
C SER A 19 44.13 3.09 -8.91
N ILE A 20 45.00 2.78 -9.87
CA ILE A 20 46.21 1.99 -9.63
C ILE A 20 47.31 2.93 -9.15
N GLU A 21 47.71 2.81 -7.89
CA GLU A 21 48.88 3.53 -7.38
C GLU A 21 50.15 2.70 -7.58
N ILE A 22 51.16 3.22 -8.26
CA ILE A 22 52.49 2.60 -8.41
C ILE A 22 53.57 3.49 -7.83
N LYS A 23 54.63 2.86 -7.28
CA LYS A 23 55.80 3.60 -6.84
C LYS A 23 56.56 4.12 -8.06
N GLN A 24 57.05 5.34 -8.00
CA GLN A 24 57.92 5.88 -9.04
C GLN A 24 59.15 4.97 -9.25
N GLY A 25 59.35 4.50 -10.48
CA GLY A 25 60.40 3.52 -10.82
C GLY A 25 60.04 2.05 -10.57
N ASP A 26 58.78 1.74 -10.24
CA ASP A 26 58.26 0.38 -10.16
C ASP A 26 58.03 -0.22 -11.56
N PHE A 27 58.65 -1.37 -11.82
CA PHE A 27 58.56 -2.11 -13.08
C PHE A 27 57.67 -3.35 -13.00
N THR A 28 56.87 -3.47 -11.94
CA THR A 28 55.90 -4.57 -11.79
C THR A 28 54.91 -4.56 -12.97
N PRO A 29 54.62 -5.71 -13.60
CA PRO A 29 53.64 -5.78 -14.67
C PRO A 29 52.23 -5.37 -14.21
N ILE A 30 51.56 -4.63 -15.08
CA ILE A 30 50.16 -4.23 -14.96
C ILE A 30 49.36 -5.11 -15.93
N THR A 31 48.35 -5.78 -15.39
CA THR A 31 47.42 -6.61 -16.16
C THR A 31 46.17 -5.80 -16.46
N VAL A 32 45.72 -5.83 -17.71
CA VAL A 32 44.51 -5.14 -18.17
C VAL A 32 43.63 -6.11 -18.91
N LYS A 33 42.39 -6.24 -18.47
CA LYS A 33 41.36 -7.03 -19.13
C LYS A 33 40.49 -6.09 -19.96
N LEU A 34 40.38 -6.39 -21.24
CA LEU A 34 39.55 -5.66 -22.19
C LEU A 34 38.14 -6.23 -22.16
N ASP A 35 37.16 -5.35 -22.00
CA ASP A 35 35.74 -5.68 -22.00
C ASP A 35 35.04 -4.94 -23.15
N SER A 36 34.16 -5.63 -23.87
CA SER A 36 33.46 -5.09 -25.03
C SER A 36 32.21 -5.90 -25.33
N THR A 37 31.12 -5.22 -25.67
CA THR A 37 29.89 -5.88 -26.16
C THR A 37 30.07 -6.44 -27.56
N GLU A 38 30.99 -5.88 -28.35
CA GLU A 38 31.37 -6.41 -29.65
C GLU A 38 32.39 -7.54 -29.54
N THR A 39 32.25 -8.56 -30.40
CA THR A 39 33.17 -9.70 -30.44
C THR A 39 34.57 -9.25 -30.88
N ILE A 40 35.50 -9.22 -29.93
CA ILE A 40 36.92 -8.98 -30.19
C ILE A 40 37.50 -10.19 -30.96
N LYS A 41 37.76 -10.03 -32.26
CA LYS A 41 38.45 -11.05 -33.06
C LYS A 41 39.92 -11.11 -32.64
N ASP A 42 40.36 -12.23 -32.10
CA ASP A 42 41.74 -12.44 -31.66
C ASP A 42 42.61 -12.80 -32.87
N GLU A 43 43.17 -11.78 -33.53
CA GLU A 43 43.98 -11.96 -34.75
C GLU A 43 45.48 -12.18 -34.45
N GLY A 44 45.86 -12.41 -33.19
CA GLY A 44 47.27 -12.60 -32.80
C GLY A 44 48.16 -11.37 -33.00
N LYS A 45 47.57 -10.17 -33.08
CA LYS A 45 48.28 -8.88 -33.18
C LYS A 45 48.62 -8.34 -31.79
N ASP A 46 49.66 -7.51 -31.69
CA ASP A 46 49.98 -6.83 -30.44
C ASP A 46 48.98 -5.71 -30.15
N ALA A 47 48.63 -5.56 -28.87
CA ALA A 47 47.90 -4.41 -28.35
C ALA A 47 48.88 -3.27 -28.08
N LYS A 48 48.51 -2.08 -28.51
CA LYS A 48 49.27 -0.85 -28.27
C LYS A 48 48.77 -0.20 -26.99
N VAL A 49 49.65 -0.06 -26.02
CA VAL A 49 49.39 0.53 -24.70
C VAL A 49 49.98 1.93 -24.65
N ILE A 50 49.17 2.91 -24.23
CA ILE A 50 49.51 4.33 -24.25
C ILE A 50 49.17 4.94 -22.89
N LEU A 51 50.09 5.69 -22.28
CA LEU A 51 49.78 6.56 -21.14
C LEU A 51 49.80 8.02 -21.53
N ILE A 52 48.79 8.73 -21.05
CA ILE A 52 48.51 10.12 -21.34
C ILE A 52 48.50 10.88 -20.00
N ASN A 53 49.19 12.01 -19.90
CA ASN A 53 49.18 12.85 -18.69
C ASN A 53 47.90 13.72 -18.61
N THR A 54 47.78 14.50 -17.54
CA THR A 54 46.65 15.43 -17.33
C THR A 54 46.57 16.54 -18.39
N ASP A 55 47.70 16.87 -19.02
CA ASP A 55 47.78 17.85 -20.12
C ASP A 55 47.44 17.23 -21.49
N ASN A 56 46.95 15.98 -21.49
CA ASN A 56 46.57 15.20 -22.66
C ASN A 56 47.75 14.86 -23.60
N GLU A 57 48.97 14.87 -23.08
CA GLU A 57 50.19 14.50 -23.79
C GLU A 57 50.50 13.01 -23.60
N LYS A 58 50.92 12.35 -24.68
CA LYS A 58 51.40 10.97 -24.63
C LYS A 58 52.79 10.92 -23.99
N VAL A 59 52.87 10.33 -22.80
CA VAL A 59 54.12 10.26 -22.03
C VAL A 59 54.79 8.88 -22.08
N PHE A 60 54.04 7.84 -22.42
CA PHE A 60 54.52 6.45 -22.53
C PHE A 60 53.74 5.68 -23.61
N GLU A 61 54.43 4.76 -24.28
CA GLU A 61 53.86 3.89 -25.30
C GLU A 61 54.64 2.58 -25.36
N THR A 62 53.93 1.45 -25.46
CA THR A 62 54.51 0.14 -25.73
C THR A 62 53.55 -0.74 -26.52
N SER A 63 54.05 -1.81 -27.13
CA SER A 63 53.23 -2.83 -27.80
C SER A 63 53.47 -4.17 -27.11
N VAL A 64 52.39 -4.87 -26.75
CA VAL A 64 52.45 -6.15 -26.04
C VAL A 64 51.43 -7.13 -26.62
N PRO A 65 51.71 -8.44 -26.58
CA PRO A 65 50.76 -9.43 -27.08
C PRO A 65 49.48 -9.45 -26.22
N ALA A 66 48.33 -9.57 -26.88
CA ALA A 66 47.05 -9.81 -26.23
C ALA A 66 46.76 -11.32 -26.20
N LYS A 67 46.26 -11.85 -25.08
CA LYS A 67 45.77 -13.24 -24.99
C LYS A 67 44.42 -13.27 -24.31
N ASN A 68 43.38 -13.78 -24.98
CA ASN A 68 42.04 -13.91 -24.40
C ASN A 68 41.53 -12.59 -23.78
N LYS A 69 41.73 -11.47 -24.48
CA LYS A 69 41.37 -10.11 -24.00
C LYS A 69 42.19 -9.61 -22.79
N ILE A 70 43.27 -10.29 -22.41
CA ILE A 70 44.17 -9.87 -21.34
C ILE A 70 45.45 -9.31 -21.94
N ILE A 71 45.84 -8.13 -21.48
CA ILE A 71 47.03 -7.37 -21.84
C ILE A 71 47.91 -7.26 -20.60
N GLU A 72 49.19 -7.61 -20.69
CA GLU A 72 50.13 -7.43 -19.58
C GLU A 72 51.29 -6.56 -20.04
N PHE A 73 51.57 -5.46 -19.33
CA PHE A 73 52.62 -4.51 -19.71
C PHE A 73 53.34 -3.93 -18.50
N THR A 74 54.59 -3.49 -18.69
CA THR A 74 55.39 -2.81 -17.68
C THR A 74 55.69 -1.38 -18.13
N ILE A 75 55.60 -0.42 -17.21
CA ILE A 75 56.03 0.96 -17.46
C ILE A 75 57.54 1.05 -17.29
N ASN A 76 58.28 0.68 -18.33
CA ASN A 76 59.76 0.66 -18.33
C ASN A 76 60.41 2.05 -18.47
N LYS A 77 59.68 3.12 -18.12
CA LYS A 77 60.13 4.51 -18.20
C LYS A 77 59.87 5.20 -16.86
N ASN A 78 60.88 5.90 -16.34
CA ASN A 78 60.72 6.66 -15.09
C ASN A 78 59.88 7.92 -15.35
N LEU A 79 58.57 7.80 -15.20
CA LEU A 79 57.63 8.90 -15.36
C LEU A 79 57.60 9.77 -14.09
N PRO A 80 57.32 11.09 -14.22
CA PRO A 80 57.09 11.97 -13.07
C PRO A 80 55.99 11.46 -12.13
N LYS A 81 55.93 12.03 -10.92
CA LYS A 81 54.81 11.77 -10.02
C LYS A 81 53.57 12.49 -10.56
N GLY A 82 52.44 11.81 -10.60
CA GLY A 82 51.23 12.37 -11.15
C GLY A 82 50.19 11.34 -11.57
N ARG A 83 49.06 11.85 -12.05
CA ARG A 83 47.93 11.07 -12.58
C ARG A 83 48.11 10.86 -14.08
N TYR A 84 47.90 9.64 -14.52
CA TYR A 84 48.01 9.21 -15.91
C TYR A 84 46.78 8.42 -16.33
N PHE A 85 46.34 8.63 -17.56
CA PHE A 85 45.25 7.92 -18.21
C PHE A 85 45.82 6.87 -19.15
N LEU A 86 45.24 5.68 -19.11
CA LEU A 86 45.57 4.56 -19.97
C LEU A 86 44.65 4.53 -21.20
N GLU A 87 45.23 4.34 -22.38
CA GLU A 87 44.51 4.01 -23.62
C GLU A 87 45.13 2.75 -24.20
N ILE A 88 44.30 1.75 -24.50
CA ILE A 88 44.73 0.55 -25.22
C ILE A 88 44.08 0.55 -26.60
N VAL A 89 44.88 0.33 -27.64
CA VAL A 89 44.41 0.14 -29.01
C VAL A 89 44.67 -1.30 -29.40
N TYR A 90 43.61 -2.06 -29.63
CA TYR A 90 43.70 -3.48 -30.00
C TYR A 90 42.63 -3.81 -31.04
N ASN A 91 43.07 -4.42 -32.14
CA ASN A 91 42.23 -4.78 -33.29
C ASN A 91 41.30 -3.64 -33.77
N GLN A 92 41.88 -2.45 -34.00
CA GLN A 92 41.19 -1.21 -34.42
C GLN A 92 40.21 -0.60 -33.42
N MET A 93 39.90 -1.30 -32.32
CA MET A 93 39.13 -0.76 -31.21
C MET A 93 40.04 0.01 -30.24
N LYS A 94 39.45 1.05 -29.62
CA LYS A 94 40.09 1.83 -28.57
C LYS A 94 39.42 1.54 -27.24
N PHE A 95 40.23 1.39 -26.20
CA PHE A 95 39.82 1.15 -24.83
C PHE A 95 40.42 2.28 -23.97
N PRO A 96 39.79 3.46 -23.95
CA PRO A 96 40.23 4.58 -23.15
C PRO A 96 39.78 4.41 -21.70
N SER A 97 40.62 4.82 -20.77
CA SER A 97 40.29 4.85 -19.34
C SER A 97 39.72 6.20 -18.87
N LYS A 98 39.69 7.21 -19.74
CA LYS A 98 39.48 8.60 -19.36
C LYS A 98 38.12 8.77 -18.69
N ASP A 99 38.18 9.24 -17.45
CA ASP A 99 37.12 9.49 -16.45
C ASP A 99 36.60 8.28 -15.63
N TYR A 100 37.22 7.09 -15.72
CA TYR A 100 36.76 5.92 -14.95
C TYR A 100 37.86 5.14 -14.20
N LYS A 101 39.10 5.08 -14.71
CA LYS A 101 40.24 4.38 -14.05
C LYS A 101 41.57 5.08 -14.34
N THR A 102 42.39 5.36 -13.32
CA THR A 102 43.65 6.11 -13.49
C THR A 102 44.86 5.35 -12.96
N ILE A 103 46.04 5.64 -13.49
CA ILE A 103 47.32 5.21 -12.93
C ILE A 103 47.95 6.41 -12.22
N ILE A 104 48.21 6.29 -10.92
CA ILE A 104 48.83 7.32 -10.09
C ILE A 104 50.26 6.89 -9.76
N ILE A 105 51.24 7.71 -10.12
CA ILE A 105 52.65 7.46 -9.82
C ILE A 105 53.04 8.28 -8.59
N ASN A 106 53.38 7.61 -7.49
CA ASN A 106 53.70 8.23 -6.21
C ASN A 106 55.12 7.88 -5.75
N GLY A 107 55.81 8.80 -5.05
CA GLY A 107 57.17 8.57 -4.55
C GLY A 107 57.25 7.67 -3.30
N SER A 108 56.16 7.61 -2.53
CA SER A 108 56.07 6.99 -1.21
C SER A 108 55.24 5.71 -1.19
N ALA A 109 54.69 5.26 -2.32
CA ALA A 109 53.91 4.03 -2.39
C ALA A 109 54.78 2.79 -2.08
N SER A 110 54.22 1.81 -1.37
CA SER A 110 54.83 0.49 -1.16
C SER A 110 54.84 -0.32 -2.46
N LEU A 111 55.92 -1.08 -2.70
CA LEU A 111 55.99 -2.03 -3.82
C LEU A 111 54.85 -3.05 -3.65
N GLY A 112 53.97 -3.16 -4.65
CA GLY A 112 52.77 -3.99 -4.59
C GLY A 112 52.82 -5.16 -5.59
N SER A 113 52.06 -6.22 -5.32
CA SER A 113 51.82 -7.35 -6.21
C SER A 113 51.17 -6.93 -7.54
N LEU A 114 51.10 -7.87 -8.50
CA LEU A 114 50.37 -7.77 -9.78
C LEU A 114 49.05 -6.99 -9.63
N LYS A 115 48.82 -6.03 -10.53
CA LYS A 115 47.67 -5.12 -10.46
C LYS A 115 46.80 -5.26 -11.71
N GLU A 116 45.51 -5.55 -11.51
CA GLU A 116 44.55 -5.81 -12.58
C GLU A 116 43.59 -4.62 -12.79
N ILE A 117 43.36 -4.22 -14.06
CA ILE A 117 42.37 -3.21 -14.45
C ILE A 117 41.43 -3.79 -15.52
N ASN A 118 40.12 -3.62 -15.36
CA ASN A 118 39.16 -3.83 -16.45
C ASN A 118 38.88 -2.52 -17.20
N ILE A 119 38.97 -2.49 -18.53
CA ILE A 119 38.65 -1.32 -19.36
C ILE A 119 37.65 -1.71 -20.46
N ILE A 120 36.60 -0.90 -20.62
CA ILE A 120 35.55 -1.10 -21.63
C ILE A 120 35.89 -0.36 -22.95
N SER A 121 35.28 -0.78 -24.06
CA SER A 121 35.50 -0.16 -25.37
C SER A 121 34.97 1.28 -25.45
N ALA A 122 35.56 2.12 -26.30
CA ALA A 122 35.11 3.50 -26.51
C ALA A 122 33.66 3.57 -27.03
N ASP A 123 33.23 2.59 -27.82
CA ASP A 123 31.87 2.53 -28.35
C ASP A 123 30.87 2.13 -27.26
N ASP A 124 31.25 1.25 -26.32
CA ASP A 124 30.41 0.93 -25.16
C ASP A 124 30.30 2.10 -24.17
N VAL A 125 31.38 2.85 -23.95
CA VAL A 125 31.36 4.11 -23.18
C VAL A 125 30.40 5.10 -23.83
N LYS A 126 30.50 5.27 -25.16
CA LYS A 126 29.63 6.16 -25.94
C LYS A 126 28.18 5.69 -25.91
N ASN A 127 27.91 4.39 -26.03
CA ASN A 127 26.56 3.84 -25.99
C ASN A 127 25.93 3.97 -24.61
N ARG A 128 26.71 3.77 -23.54
CA ARG A 128 26.29 4.02 -22.16
C ARG A 128 25.99 5.50 -21.92
N PHE A 129 26.84 6.39 -22.42
CA PHE A 129 26.58 7.84 -22.35
C PHE A 129 25.30 8.21 -23.11
N ILE A 130 25.11 7.66 -24.32
CA ILE A 130 23.89 7.91 -25.11
C ILE A 130 22.65 7.32 -24.44
N SER A 131 22.74 6.15 -23.78
CA SER A 131 21.59 5.55 -23.09
C SER A 131 21.19 6.34 -21.85
N GLU A 132 22.15 6.77 -21.03
CA GLU A 132 21.88 7.58 -19.84
C GLU A 132 21.38 8.97 -20.23
N ALA A 133 22.04 9.64 -21.19
CA ALA A 133 21.58 10.94 -21.69
C ALA A 133 20.20 10.87 -22.36
N LYS A 134 19.84 9.75 -22.99
CA LYS A 134 18.48 9.54 -23.52
C LYS A 134 17.45 9.34 -22.40
N LYS A 135 17.83 8.70 -21.30
CA LYS A 135 16.93 8.46 -20.15
C LYS A 135 16.61 9.77 -19.42
N GLU A 136 17.64 10.58 -19.13
CA GLU A 136 17.46 11.92 -18.56
C GLU A 136 16.71 12.83 -19.53
N LEU A 137 17.06 12.85 -20.82
CA LEU A 137 16.35 13.64 -21.82
C LEU A 137 14.87 13.20 -21.98
N SER A 138 14.57 11.89 -21.85
CA SER A 138 13.19 11.42 -21.85
C SER A 138 12.46 11.91 -20.61
N ALA A 139 13.04 11.75 -19.42
CA ALA A 139 12.44 12.21 -18.18
C ALA A 139 12.20 13.73 -18.17
N ASP A 140 13.15 14.53 -18.66
CA ASP A 140 13.01 15.98 -18.78
C ASP A 140 11.99 16.39 -19.84
N ILE A 141 11.90 15.66 -20.96
CA ILE A 141 10.86 15.87 -21.98
C ILE A 141 9.50 15.49 -21.40
N ASP A 142 9.39 14.36 -20.71
CA ASP A 142 8.15 13.86 -20.11
C ASP A 142 7.69 14.82 -19.00
N GLN A 143 8.62 15.33 -18.20
CA GLN A 143 8.35 16.36 -17.20
C GLN A 143 7.94 17.68 -17.85
N LEU A 144 8.66 18.18 -18.87
CA LEU A 144 8.32 19.42 -19.55
C LEU A 144 6.99 19.31 -20.31
N VAL A 145 6.70 18.16 -20.91
CA VAL A 145 5.43 17.87 -21.57
C VAL A 145 4.34 17.77 -20.53
N SER A 146 4.56 17.10 -19.40
CA SER A 146 3.59 17.02 -18.30
C SER A 146 3.34 18.38 -17.66
N GLU A 147 4.37 19.20 -17.45
CA GLU A 147 4.24 20.56 -16.92
C GLU A 147 3.53 21.48 -17.91
N LYS A 148 3.84 21.40 -19.21
CA LYS A 148 3.12 22.17 -20.24
C LYS A 148 1.69 21.67 -20.45
N LEU A 149 1.47 20.37 -20.37
CA LEU A 149 0.16 19.76 -20.50
C LEU A 149 -0.68 20.09 -19.28
N ASN A 150 -0.16 19.96 -18.06
CA ASN A 150 -0.84 20.39 -16.84
C ASN A 150 -1.11 21.88 -16.87
N LYS A 151 -0.12 22.70 -17.27
CA LYS A 151 -0.32 24.13 -17.45
C LYS A 151 -1.41 24.43 -18.48
N TYR A 152 -1.41 23.78 -19.64
CA TYR A 152 -2.44 23.94 -20.65
C TYR A 152 -3.81 23.44 -20.16
N VAL A 153 -3.87 22.31 -19.47
CA VAL A 153 -5.10 21.74 -18.90
C VAL A 153 -5.65 22.61 -17.78
N THR A 154 -4.80 23.24 -16.97
CA THR A 154 -5.20 24.19 -15.93
C THR A 154 -5.62 25.54 -16.53
N GLU A 155 -4.86 26.08 -17.50
CA GLU A 155 -5.17 27.34 -18.18
C GLU A 155 -6.42 27.23 -19.06
N ASN A 156 -6.73 26.03 -19.59
CA ASN A 156 -7.88 25.75 -20.44
C ASN A 156 -8.87 24.80 -19.75
N GLN A 157 -8.86 24.74 -18.41
CA GLN A 157 -9.65 23.76 -17.63
C GLN A 157 -11.16 23.95 -17.84
N GLU A 158 -11.58 25.19 -18.08
CA GLU A 158 -12.96 25.53 -18.44
C GLU A 158 -13.32 25.10 -19.86
N ASP A 159 -12.40 25.23 -20.82
CA ASP A 159 -12.60 24.82 -22.23
C ASP A 159 -12.56 23.29 -22.41
N LEU A 160 -11.90 22.58 -21.49
CA LEU A 160 -11.72 21.12 -21.51
C LEU A 160 -12.74 20.35 -20.65
N LYS A 161 -13.58 21.05 -19.87
CA LYS A 161 -14.76 20.44 -19.24
C LYS A 161 -15.79 20.18 -20.34
N GLY A 162 -16.09 18.90 -20.60
CA GLY A 162 -17.32 18.55 -21.32
C GLY A 162 -18.51 19.18 -20.59
N GLN A 163 -19.08 20.23 -21.16
CA GLN A 163 -20.18 20.97 -20.52
C GLN A 163 -21.37 20.02 -20.36
N SER A 164 -21.79 19.80 -19.10
CA SER A 164 -23.01 19.07 -18.82
C SER A 164 -24.20 19.96 -19.14
N ILE A 165 -25.03 19.53 -20.10
CA ILE A 165 -26.22 20.26 -20.50
C ILE A 165 -27.31 20.00 -19.44
N SER A 166 -27.81 21.04 -18.78
CA SER A 166 -28.88 20.99 -17.77
C SER A 166 -30.05 21.87 -18.18
N ILE A 167 -31.25 21.69 -17.61
CA ILE A 167 -32.36 22.61 -17.90
C ILE A 167 -32.07 23.97 -17.25
N ALA A 168 -31.90 25.02 -18.06
CA ALA A 168 -31.69 26.39 -17.59
C ALA A 168 -33.01 27.04 -17.18
N SER A 169 -34.04 26.93 -18.03
CA SER A 169 -35.37 27.50 -17.76
C SER A 169 -36.46 26.82 -18.59
N HIS A 170 -37.72 27.16 -18.32
CA HIS A 170 -38.84 26.80 -19.18
C HIS A 170 -39.86 27.94 -19.22
N GLU A 171 -40.56 28.06 -20.34
CA GLU A 171 -41.62 29.04 -20.55
C GLU A 171 -42.74 28.44 -21.41
N PHE A 172 -43.94 29.02 -21.33
CA PHE A 172 -45.02 28.67 -22.27
C PHE A 172 -45.08 29.74 -23.36
N ASP A 173 -45.10 29.31 -24.62
CA ASP A 173 -45.31 30.22 -25.73
C ASP A 173 -46.77 30.71 -25.80
N LYS A 174 -47.01 31.71 -26.64
CA LYS A 174 -48.35 32.29 -26.88
C LYS A 174 -49.41 31.30 -27.39
N ASN A 175 -49.00 30.10 -27.83
CA ASN A 175 -49.88 29.03 -28.29
C ASN A 175 -50.06 27.93 -27.20
N GLY A 176 -49.49 28.13 -26.01
CA GLY A 176 -49.52 27.20 -24.89
C GLY A 176 -48.54 26.04 -24.98
N ASN A 177 -47.60 26.05 -25.95
CA ASN A 177 -46.55 25.06 -26.03
C ASN A 177 -45.49 25.33 -24.97
N LEU A 178 -44.94 24.27 -24.38
CA LEU A 178 -43.88 24.37 -23.39
C LEU A 178 -42.52 24.43 -24.09
N ASN A 179 -41.81 25.54 -23.97
CA ASN A 179 -40.42 25.67 -24.37
C ASN A 179 -39.52 25.39 -23.17
N ILE A 180 -38.57 24.47 -23.31
CA ILE A 180 -37.55 24.17 -22.30
C ILE A 180 -36.22 24.65 -22.89
N ILE A 181 -35.51 25.50 -22.16
CA ILE A 181 -34.20 26.04 -22.54
C ILE A 181 -33.14 25.35 -21.69
N PHE A 182 -32.09 24.86 -22.33
CA PHE A 182 -30.97 24.18 -21.69
C PHE A 182 -29.81 25.15 -21.43
N SER A 183 -28.86 24.73 -20.60
CA SER A 183 -27.70 25.53 -20.19
C SER A 183 -26.71 25.83 -21.32
N ASP A 184 -26.88 25.20 -22.49
CA ASP A 184 -26.15 25.48 -23.72
C ASP A 184 -26.95 26.34 -24.71
N GLU A 185 -28.01 26.99 -24.23
CA GLU A 185 -28.95 27.82 -25.00
C GLU A 185 -29.81 27.07 -26.04
N THR A 186 -29.65 25.74 -26.15
CA THR A 186 -30.57 24.96 -26.99
C THR A 186 -31.96 24.89 -26.37
N SER A 187 -32.98 24.65 -27.17
CA SER A 187 -34.36 24.56 -26.68
C SER A 187 -35.16 23.45 -27.31
N ILE A 188 -36.10 22.91 -26.54
CA ILE A 188 -37.10 21.93 -26.98
C ILE A 188 -38.48 22.54 -26.78
N GLN A 189 -39.32 22.44 -27.81
CA GLN A 189 -40.71 22.82 -27.73
C GLN A 189 -41.60 21.59 -27.67
N ILE A 190 -42.33 21.43 -26.58
CA ILE A 190 -43.34 20.39 -26.39
C ILE A 190 -44.72 21.02 -26.69
N PRO A 191 -45.44 20.52 -27.71
CA PRO A 191 -46.71 21.11 -28.10
C PRO A 191 -47.77 20.90 -27.02
N LYS A 192 -48.63 21.90 -26.80
CA LYS A 192 -49.86 21.71 -26.00
C LYS A 192 -50.71 20.63 -26.66
N GLY A 193 -51.37 19.79 -25.85
CA GLY A 193 -52.42 18.89 -26.36
C GLY A 193 -53.50 19.69 -27.11
N LYS A 194 -54.03 19.13 -28.20
CA LYS A 194 -55.09 19.80 -28.96
C LYS A 194 -56.32 19.92 -28.06
N ASP A 195 -56.76 21.15 -27.84
CA ASP A 195 -58.04 21.42 -27.19
C ASP A 195 -59.17 20.78 -28.01
N GLY A 196 -60.25 20.38 -27.33
CA GLY A 196 -61.43 19.83 -28.02
C GLY A 196 -62.00 20.84 -29.02
N ARG A 197 -62.64 20.38 -30.09
CA ARG A 197 -63.36 21.31 -30.99
C ARG A 197 -64.69 21.68 -30.34
N ASP A 198 -64.97 22.97 -30.24
CA ASP A 198 -66.30 23.45 -29.87
C ASP A 198 -67.35 22.96 -30.88
N GLY A 199 -68.57 22.69 -30.42
CA GLY A 199 -69.69 22.29 -31.29
C GLY A 199 -70.06 23.42 -32.26
N GLU A 200 -70.43 23.08 -33.51
CA GLU A 200 -70.95 24.09 -34.46
C GLU A 200 -72.31 24.65 -34.01
N ASN A 201 -72.48 25.97 -34.07
CA ASN A 201 -73.69 26.66 -33.64
C ASN A 201 -74.90 26.41 -34.58
N GLY A 202 -75.83 25.55 -34.13
CA GLY A 202 -77.22 25.39 -34.62
C GLY A 202 -77.41 24.59 -35.92
N ARG A 203 -78.50 23.84 -36.18
CA ARG A 203 -79.62 23.30 -35.36
C ARG A 203 -79.33 21.80 -35.16
N ASN A 204 -79.06 21.40 -33.92
CA ASN A 204 -78.53 20.10 -33.50
C ASN A 204 -77.08 19.83 -33.95
N GLY A 205 -76.13 20.62 -33.42
CA GLY A 205 -74.71 20.24 -33.44
C GLY A 205 -74.46 19.13 -32.41
N ASN A 206 -73.70 18.10 -32.77
CA ASN A 206 -73.23 17.10 -31.81
C ASN A 206 -72.23 17.75 -30.84
N ASP A 207 -72.17 17.26 -29.60
CA ASP A 207 -71.16 17.63 -28.61
C ASP A 207 -69.76 17.69 -29.25
N GLY A 208 -69.01 18.74 -28.91
CA GLY A 208 -67.62 18.90 -29.33
C GLY A 208 -66.78 17.66 -28.97
N GLN A 209 -65.90 17.22 -29.87
CA GLN A 209 -65.02 16.09 -29.58
C GLN A 209 -64.01 16.49 -28.50
N ASP A 210 -63.92 15.70 -27.41
CA ASP A 210 -62.89 15.84 -26.38
C ASP A 210 -61.48 15.89 -27.00
N GLY A 211 -60.63 16.79 -26.48
CA GLY A 211 -59.24 16.94 -26.95
C GLY A 211 -58.40 15.68 -26.74
N HIS A 212 -57.49 15.39 -27.68
CA HIS A 212 -56.55 14.27 -27.58
C HIS A 212 -55.27 14.67 -26.84
N SER A 213 -54.92 13.95 -25.77
CA SER A 213 -53.66 14.14 -25.05
C SER A 213 -52.45 13.70 -25.86
N VAL A 214 -51.39 14.52 -25.83
CA VAL A 214 -50.08 14.18 -26.40
C VAL A 214 -49.36 13.23 -25.44
N ASN A 215 -48.89 12.09 -25.95
CA ASN A 215 -48.04 11.12 -25.25
C ASN A 215 -46.77 10.88 -26.07
N VAL A 216 -45.69 10.49 -25.41
CA VAL A 216 -44.49 9.98 -26.10
C VAL A 216 -44.85 8.61 -26.70
N ASP A 217 -44.68 8.49 -28.01
CA ASP A 217 -44.88 7.26 -28.78
C ASP A 217 -43.65 6.35 -28.65
N HIS A 218 -42.48 6.87 -29.01
CA HIS A 218 -41.19 6.20 -28.82
C HIS A 218 -40.03 7.19 -28.83
N VAL A 219 -38.85 6.73 -28.44
CA VAL A 219 -37.60 7.51 -28.45
C VAL A 219 -36.57 6.74 -29.26
N GLU A 220 -35.88 7.42 -30.17
CA GLU A 220 -34.80 6.86 -30.98
C GLU A 220 -33.56 7.76 -30.94
N TYR A 221 -32.47 7.31 -31.56
CA TYR A 221 -31.28 8.13 -31.78
C TYR A 221 -31.13 8.37 -33.28
N ASP A 222 -30.81 9.60 -33.68
CA ASP A 222 -30.50 9.90 -35.08
C ASP A 222 -29.07 9.50 -35.46
N GLU A 223 -28.71 9.67 -36.74
CA GLU A 223 -27.39 9.32 -37.28
C GLU A 223 -26.24 10.12 -36.62
N ASP A 224 -26.56 11.28 -36.03
CA ASP A 224 -25.63 12.15 -35.30
C ASP A 224 -25.56 11.80 -33.79
N GLY A 225 -26.33 10.81 -33.34
CA GLY A 225 -26.38 10.32 -31.96
C GLY A 225 -27.25 11.17 -31.02
N ASN A 226 -28.04 12.11 -31.55
CA ASN A 226 -28.98 12.92 -30.78
C ASN A 226 -30.17 12.06 -30.37
N THR A 227 -30.79 12.36 -29.22
CA THR A 227 -32.02 11.68 -28.79
C THR A 227 -33.22 12.33 -29.46
N VAL A 228 -33.97 11.59 -30.27
CA VAL A 228 -35.20 12.03 -30.92
C VAL A 228 -36.39 11.40 -30.21
N ILE A 229 -37.25 12.24 -29.62
CA ILE A 229 -38.48 11.82 -28.93
C ILE A 229 -39.64 12.03 -29.89
N HIS A 230 -40.35 10.96 -30.23
CA HIS A 230 -41.54 11.01 -31.09
C HIS A 230 -42.81 11.02 -30.25
N PHE A 231 -43.76 11.86 -30.64
CA PHE A 231 -45.06 11.99 -29.98
C PHE A 231 -46.16 11.33 -30.81
N ASN A 232 -47.22 10.86 -30.14
CA ASN A 232 -48.36 10.20 -30.78
C ASN A 232 -49.21 11.11 -31.69
N ASP A 233 -48.94 12.42 -31.71
CA ASP A 233 -49.54 13.39 -32.62
C ASP A 233 -48.72 13.62 -33.91
N GLY A 234 -47.62 12.88 -34.08
CA GLY A 234 -46.74 12.90 -35.24
C GLY A 234 -45.64 13.97 -35.20
N LYS A 235 -45.49 14.70 -34.08
CA LYS A 235 -44.38 15.64 -33.86
C LYS A 235 -43.21 14.95 -33.15
N SER A 236 -42.04 15.59 -33.17
CA SER A 236 -40.84 15.08 -32.48
C SER A 236 -40.04 16.21 -31.83
N ALA A 237 -39.30 15.89 -30.76
CA ALA A 237 -38.35 16.77 -30.09
C ALA A 237 -36.95 16.14 -30.16
N ILE A 238 -35.91 16.96 -30.40
CA ILE A 238 -34.52 16.47 -30.55
C ILE A 238 -33.66 17.05 -29.43
N ILE A 239 -33.05 16.18 -28.62
CA ILE A 239 -32.02 16.53 -27.63
C ILE A 239 -30.67 16.23 -28.28
N LYS A 240 -29.83 17.24 -28.49
CA LYS A 240 -28.51 17.03 -29.09
C LYS A 240 -27.60 16.25 -28.14
N LYS A 241 -26.80 15.33 -28.69
CA LYS A 241 -25.76 14.65 -27.93
C LYS A 241 -24.71 15.67 -27.49
N GLY A 242 -24.23 15.57 -26.25
CA GLY A 242 -23.05 16.32 -25.82
C GLY A 242 -21.85 16.06 -26.74
N VAL A 243 -21.08 17.09 -27.08
CA VAL A 243 -19.89 16.95 -27.93
C VAL A 243 -18.90 15.98 -27.29
N GLN A 244 -18.55 14.92 -28.03
CA GLN A 244 -17.50 13.99 -27.63
C GLN A 244 -16.17 14.76 -27.61
N GLY A 245 -15.42 14.67 -26.50
CA GLY A 245 -14.09 15.28 -26.42
C GLY A 245 -13.17 14.71 -27.51
N GLU A 246 -12.29 15.54 -28.08
CA GLU A 246 -11.37 15.10 -29.13
C GLU A 246 -10.52 13.91 -28.66
N ARG A 247 -10.25 12.97 -29.57
CA ARG A 247 -9.42 11.79 -29.29
C ARG A 247 -7.99 12.22 -28.99
N GLY A 248 -7.54 12.08 -27.75
CA GLY A 248 -6.12 12.19 -27.40
C GLY A 248 -5.30 11.05 -28.03
N GLU A 249 -4.11 11.35 -28.56
CA GLU A 249 -3.13 10.30 -28.88
C GLU A 249 -2.43 9.85 -27.58
N ASP A 250 -2.48 8.54 -27.32
CA ASP A 250 -1.84 7.80 -26.21
C ASP A 250 -1.81 8.52 -24.84
N GLY A 251 -3.00 8.82 -24.31
CA GLY A 251 -3.22 9.28 -22.93
C GLY A 251 -4.70 9.54 -22.68
N LEU A 252 -5.29 8.76 -21.75
CA LEU A 252 -6.66 8.82 -21.21
C LEU A 252 -7.72 9.65 -21.98
N ASN A 253 -8.78 8.97 -22.48
CA ASN A 253 -9.99 9.65 -22.98
C ASN A 253 -10.55 10.61 -21.93
N GLY A 254 -10.90 11.85 -22.34
CA GLY A 254 -11.75 12.71 -21.54
C GLY A 254 -13.10 12.03 -21.25
N LYS A 255 -13.67 12.23 -20.06
CA LYS A 255 -15.00 11.69 -19.73
C LYS A 255 -16.05 12.36 -20.62
N ASP A 256 -16.91 11.55 -21.25
CA ASP A 256 -18.06 12.06 -22.00
C ASP A 256 -18.97 12.91 -21.08
N GLY A 257 -19.53 14.00 -21.61
CA GLY A 257 -20.54 14.79 -20.91
C GLY A 257 -21.83 13.98 -20.69
N ILE A 258 -22.44 14.10 -19.50
CA ILE A 258 -23.72 13.44 -19.19
C ILE A 258 -24.85 14.22 -19.85
N SER A 259 -25.62 13.57 -20.73
CA SER A 259 -26.81 14.19 -21.36
C SER A 259 -28.04 14.07 -20.46
N VAL A 260 -28.84 15.13 -20.35
CA VAL A 260 -30.15 15.11 -19.68
C VAL A 260 -31.20 14.54 -20.64
N SER A 261 -32.00 13.59 -20.17
CA SER A 261 -33.09 12.94 -20.91
C SER A 261 -34.35 12.82 -20.06
N ILE A 262 -35.48 12.43 -20.66
CA ILE A 262 -36.71 12.18 -19.92
C ILE A 262 -36.58 10.85 -19.18
N LYS A 263 -36.67 10.89 -17.85
CA LYS A 263 -36.66 9.73 -16.97
C LYS A 263 -37.99 8.97 -17.01
N ASN A 264 -39.10 9.67 -16.85
CA ASN A 264 -40.45 9.13 -17.03
C ASN A 264 -41.47 10.26 -17.23
N ILE A 265 -42.69 9.90 -17.65
CA ILE A 265 -43.83 10.82 -17.69
C ILE A 265 -44.98 10.20 -16.88
N GLU A 266 -45.41 10.89 -15.84
CA GLU A 266 -46.50 10.47 -14.96
C GLU A 266 -47.74 11.31 -15.25
N THR A 267 -48.93 10.82 -14.88
CA THR A 267 -50.18 11.60 -14.98
C THR A 267 -50.66 11.88 -13.57
N ASP A 268 -50.85 13.15 -13.24
CA ASP A 268 -51.39 13.52 -11.94
C ASP A 268 -52.90 13.26 -11.86
N ASN A 269 -53.44 13.37 -10.64
CA ASN A 269 -54.87 13.13 -10.39
C ASN A 269 -55.79 14.17 -11.06
N SER A 270 -55.25 15.26 -11.60
CA SER A 270 -55.97 16.29 -12.35
C SER A 270 -55.92 16.05 -13.86
N GLY A 271 -55.20 15.02 -14.30
CA GLY A 271 -55.02 14.66 -15.71
C GLY A 271 -53.86 15.38 -16.41
N ASN A 272 -53.06 16.16 -15.68
CA ASN A 272 -51.84 16.79 -16.22
C ASN A 272 -50.73 15.75 -16.34
N LYS A 273 -49.77 15.99 -17.23
CA LYS A 273 -48.60 15.13 -17.39
C LYS A 273 -47.40 15.74 -16.66
N ILE A 274 -46.78 14.99 -15.76
CA ILE A 274 -45.54 15.38 -15.09
C ILE A 274 -44.38 14.69 -15.81
N VAL A 275 -43.53 15.46 -16.49
CA VAL A 275 -42.32 14.98 -17.16
C VAL A 275 -41.17 15.07 -16.18
N ASN A 276 -40.61 13.94 -15.76
CA ASN A 276 -39.44 13.89 -14.88
C ASN A 276 -38.18 13.67 -15.73
N PHE A 277 -37.13 14.42 -15.46
CA PHE A 277 -35.86 14.37 -16.19
C PHE A 277 -34.79 13.60 -15.40
N THR A 278 -33.73 13.15 -16.08
CA THR A 278 -32.63 12.40 -15.46
C THR A 278 -31.78 13.23 -14.51
N ASP A 279 -31.83 14.57 -14.58
CA ASP A 279 -31.21 15.51 -13.63
C ASP A 279 -32.04 15.75 -12.35
N GLY A 280 -33.20 15.09 -12.23
CA GLY A 280 -34.08 15.22 -11.07
C GLY A 280 -35.05 16.39 -11.13
N LYS A 281 -35.02 17.23 -12.18
CA LYS A 281 -36.04 18.27 -12.40
C LYS A 281 -37.31 17.66 -12.98
N SER A 282 -38.43 18.35 -12.80
CA SER A 282 -39.74 17.93 -13.31
C SER A 282 -40.51 19.12 -13.89
N VAL A 283 -41.22 18.91 -15.01
CA VAL A 283 -42.09 19.92 -15.61
C VAL A 283 -43.50 19.35 -15.76
N THR A 284 -44.51 20.14 -15.38
CA THR A 284 -45.93 19.74 -15.50
C THR A 284 -46.55 20.34 -16.76
N ILE A 285 -47.05 19.49 -17.66
CA ILE A 285 -47.81 19.84 -18.85
C ILE A 285 -49.30 19.73 -18.52
N PRO A 286 -50.06 20.84 -18.53
CA PRO A 286 -51.49 20.79 -18.26
C PRO A 286 -52.25 20.03 -19.35
N LYS A 287 -53.31 19.33 -18.96
CA LYS A 287 -54.24 18.69 -19.92
C LYS A 287 -54.90 19.78 -20.80
N GLY A 288 -55.12 19.49 -22.09
CA GLY A 288 -55.93 20.34 -22.97
C GLY A 288 -57.33 20.58 -22.40
N GLU A 289 -57.85 21.78 -22.58
CA GLU A 289 -59.16 22.17 -22.06
C GLU A 289 -60.27 21.46 -22.85
N ARG A 290 -61.36 21.10 -22.17
CA ARG A 290 -62.55 20.59 -22.85
C ARG A 290 -63.13 21.72 -23.71
N GLY A 291 -63.50 21.43 -24.95
CA GLY A 291 -64.19 22.39 -25.82
C GLY A 291 -65.44 22.91 -25.12
N LEU A 292 -65.69 24.21 -25.25
CA LEU A 292 -66.87 24.85 -24.69
C LEU A 292 -68.06 24.67 -25.64
N ASP A 293 -69.27 24.68 -25.10
CA ASP A 293 -70.47 24.74 -25.93
C ASP A 293 -70.46 26.07 -26.71
N GLY A 294 -70.64 26.02 -28.04
CA GLY A 294 -70.49 27.21 -28.88
C GLY A 294 -71.52 28.31 -28.59
N GLU A 295 -71.08 29.56 -28.51
CA GLU A 295 -71.92 30.76 -28.39
C GLU A 295 -72.11 31.48 -29.75
N ASP A 296 -73.30 32.02 -30.00
CA ASP A 296 -73.72 32.69 -31.25
C ASP A 296 -72.81 33.91 -31.62
N GLY A 297 -72.34 33.97 -32.88
CA GLY A 297 -71.31 34.93 -33.32
C GLY A 297 -71.77 36.32 -33.80
N ASN A 298 -70.83 37.30 -33.85
CA ASN A 298 -70.87 38.57 -34.60
C ASN A 298 -69.44 39.08 -34.99
N ASP A 299 -69.30 39.83 -36.11
CA ASP A 299 -68.07 40.07 -36.95
C ASP A 299 -67.11 41.28 -36.64
N GLY A 300 -65.79 41.13 -36.98
CA GLY A 300 -64.82 42.09 -37.65
C GLY A 300 -63.83 42.96 -36.78
N LYS A 301 -62.55 43.35 -37.11
CA LYS A 301 -61.58 43.37 -38.28
C LYS A 301 -60.07 43.62 -37.85
N PRO A 302 -59.01 43.45 -38.72
CA PRO A 302 -57.54 43.52 -38.40
C PRO A 302 -56.72 44.80 -38.84
N PHE A 303 -55.42 44.94 -38.45
CA PHE A 303 -54.45 46.08 -38.63
C PHE A 303 -53.26 45.86 -39.63
N THR A 304 -52.46 46.90 -40.01
CA THR A 304 -51.50 46.90 -41.17
C THR A 304 -50.17 47.68 -40.98
N TYR A 305 -49.21 47.58 -41.93
CA TYR A 305 -47.84 48.16 -41.85
C TYR A 305 -47.76 49.70 -41.71
N SER A 306 -48.85 50.44 -41.93
CA SER A 306 -48.93 51.89 -41.68
C SER A 306 -48.93 52.26 -40.19
N ASP A 307 -48.94 51.27 -39.31
CA ASP A 307 -49.12 51.48 -37.88
C ASP A 307 -47.78 51.72 -37.12
N PHE A 308 -46.64 51.81 -37.82
CA PHE A 308 -45.30 52.11 -37.25
C PHE A 308 -44.90 53.60 -37.35
N THR A 309 -44.13 54.10 -36.37
CA THR A 309 -43.71 55.51 -36.28
C THR A 309 -42.32 55.78 -36.88
N GLN A 310 -42.07 57.05 -37.23
CA GLN A 310 -40.82 57.49 -37.85
C GLN A 310 -39.59 57.30 -36.95
N GLU A 311 -39.76 57.34 -35.62
CA GLU A 311 -38.69 57.12 -34.63
C GLU A 311 -38.16 55.68 -34.67
N GLN A 312 -39.03 54.71 -34.97
CA GLN A 312 -38.67 53.29 -35.10
C GLN A 312 -37.91 52.99 -36.41
N LEU A 313 -37.91 53.93 -37.36
CA LEU A 313 -37.18 53.84 -38.63
C LEU A 313 -35.79 54.48 -38.56
N GLU A 314 -35.53 55.40 -37.61
CA GLU A 314 -34.28 56.16 -37.52
C GLU A 314 -33.23 55.56 -36.57
N SER A 315 -33.56 54.55 -35.75
CA SER A 315 -32.59 53.85 -34.89
C SER A 315 -31.66 52.88 -35.64
N LEU A 316 -31.64 52.93 -36.98
CA LEU A 316 -30.89 52.04 -37.87
C LEU A 316 -29.77 52.81 -38.62
N LYS A 317 -28.73 53.33 -37.93
CA LYS A 317 -27.31 53.55 -38.39
C LYS A 317 -26.46 54.44 -37.44
N GLY A 318 -25.17 54.08 -37.22
CA GLY A 318 -24.19 54.80 -36.34
C GLY A 318 -23.04 55.55 -37.07
N LYS A 319 -22.13 56.22 -36.30
CA LYS A 319 -20.90 56.88 -36.82
C LYS A 319 -19.79 57.15 -35.77
N ASP A 320 -18.52 57.01 -36.18
CA ASP A 320 -17.25 57.30 -35.46
C ASP A 320 -16.84 58.81 -35.45
N GLY A 321 -15.90 59.18 -34.55
CA GLY A 321 -15.10 60.43 -34.61
C GLY A 321 -14.02 60.61 -33.51
N ASN A 322 -12.82 61.03 -33.91
CA ASN A 322 -11.53 61.14 -33.18
C ASN A 322 -11.35 62.34 -32.20
N ASP A 323 -10.43 62.23 -31.23
CA ASP A 323 -9.30 63.14 -30.90
C ASP A 323 -8.86 63.05 -29.40
N GLY A 324 -7.62 62.59 -29.14
CA GLY A 324 -7.09 62.28 -27.79
C GLY A 324 -6.38 63.44 -27.08
N LYS A 325 -6.77 63.68 -25.81
CA LYS A 325 -5.98 64.41 -24.79
C LYS A 325 -5.29 63.41 -23.86
N GLN A 326 -4.09 63.75 -23.40
CA GLN A 326 -3.40 63.01 -22.32
C GLN A 326 -4.29 63.03 -21.06
N GLY A 327 -4.59 61.84 -20.53
CA GLY A 327 -5.56 61.65 -19.44
C GLY A 327 -5.11 62.30 -18.13
N ALA A 328 -6.07 62.84 -17.38
CA ALA A 328 -5.85 63.25 -16.00
C ALA A 328 -5.52 62.03 -15.12
N ASP A 329 -4.83 62.26 -14.00
CA ASP A 329 -4.54 61.24 -13.01
C ASP A 329 -5.81 60.45 -12.63
N GLY A 330 -5.67 59.13 -12.53
CA GLY A 330 -6.78 58.23 -12.23
C GLY A 330 -7.47 58.60 -10.92
N LYS A 331 -8.80 58.70 -10.95
CA LYS A 331 -9.62 58.93 -9.76
C LYS A 331 -9.56 57.67 -8.89
N SER A 332 -9.17 57.80 -7.62
CA SER A 332 -9.07 56.65 -6.70
C SER A 332 -10.43 56.02 -6.43
N ILE A 333 -10.44 54.69 -6.33
CA ILE A 333 -11.62 53.89 -5.98
C ILE A 333 -11.90 54.02 -4.47
N THR A 334 -13.15 54.33 -4.12
CA THR A 334 -13.65 54.36 -2.73
C THR A 334 -14.84 53.43 -2.59
N ILE A 335 -15.08 52.88 -1.40
CA ILE A 335 -16.33 52.15 -1.11
C ILE A 335 -17.47 53.18 -1.11
N GLU A 336 -18.43 53.04 -2.03
CA GLU A 336 -19.62 53.89 -2.13
C GLU A 336 -20.74 53.40 -1.23
N GLU A 337 -21.00 52.09 -1.23
CA GLU A 337 -22.10 51.50 -0.49
C GLU A 337 -21.78 50.07 -0.03
N THR A 338 -22.43 49.62 1.04
CA THR A 338 -22.46 48.20 1.40
C THR A 338 -23.90 47.78 1.63
N THR A 339 -24.44 46.96 0.74
CA THR A 339 -25.83 46.48 0.80
C THR A 339 -25.85 44.99 1.17
N THR A 340 -27.06 44.43 1.31
CA THR A 340 -27.24 42.99 1.52
C THR A 340 -28.27 42.51 0.52
N ASN A 341 -27.93 41.49 -0.26
CA ASN A 341 -28.82 41.01 -1.31
C ASN A 341 -29.93 40.11 -0.74
N ASN A 342 -30.83 39.66 -1.62
CA ASN A 342 -31.99 38.85 -1.25
C ASN A 342 -31.61 37.42 -0.77
N GLN A 343 -30.34 37.04 -0.94
CA GLN A 343 -29.73 35.79 -0.48
C GLN A 343 -29.01 35.96 0.87
N GLY A 344 -28.88 37.20 1.37
CA GLY A 344 -28.28 37.51 2.67
C GLY A 344 -26.78 37.82 2.62
N ASP A 345 -26.16 37.80 1.43
CA ASP A 345 -24.75 38.12 1.23
C ASP A 345 -24.52 39.63 1.31
N LYS A 346 -23.36 40.06 1.82
CA LYS A 346 -22.98 41.48 1.84
C LYS A 346 -22.38 41.87 0.49
N GLU A 347 -22.95 42.89 -0.15
CA GLU A 347 -22.42 43.45 -1.39
C GLU A 347 -21.72 44.76 -1.08
N VAL A 348 -20.42 44.87 -1.36
CA VAL A 348 -19.64 46.11 -1.21
C VAL A 348 -19.47 46.75 -2.59
N HIS A 349 -20.08 47.91 -2.79
CA HIS A 349 -20.11 48.67 -4.03
C HIS A 349 -18.99 49.71 -4.03
N PHE A 350 -18.17 49.70 -5.07
CA PHE A 350 -17.03 50.59 -5.23
C PHE A 350 -17.34 51.70 -6.25
N SER A 351 -16.62 52.82 -6.16
CA SER A 351 -16.86 54.02 -6.98
C SER A 351 -16.51 53.90 -8.46
N ASP A 352 -16.03 52.73 -8.88
CA ASP A 352 -15.81 52.34 -10.26
C ASP A 352 -16.93 51.42 -10.81
N GLY A 353 -17.92 51.08 -9.97
CA GLY A 353 -19.04 50.20 -10.31
C GLY A 353 -18.79 48.71 -10.02
N THR A 354 -17.62 48.34 -9.48
CA THR A 354 -17.34 46.95 -9.09
C THR A 354 -18.08 46.61 -7.78
N ILE A 355 -18.56 45.37 -7.66
CA ILE A 355 -19.32 44.87 -6.49
C ILE A 355 -18.62 43.63 -5.94
N LEU A 356 -18.15 43.68 -4.68
CA LEU A 356 -17.62 42.52 -3.96
C LEU A 356 -18.75 41.84 -3.18
N ILE A 357 -19.01 40.58 -3.47
CA ILE A 357 -20.01 39.78 -2.75
C ILE A 357 -19.30 38.96 -1.67
N VAL A 358 -19.61 39.23 -0.41
CA VAL A 358 -19.18 38.44 0.75
C VAL A 358 -20.33 37.54 1.16
N PRO A 359 -20.22 36.21 0.96
CA PRO A 359 -21.31 35.30 1.27
C PRO A 359 -21.73 35.37 2.74
N LYS A 360 -23.04 35.26 3.00
CA LYS A 360 -23.56 35.09 4.36
C LYS A 360 -22.96 33.82 4.95
N GLY A 361 -22.53 33.87 6.21
CA GLY A 361 -22.21 32.63 6.95
C GLY A 361 -23.42 31.69 6.95
N GLN A 362 -23.19 30.38 6.78
CA GLN A 362 -24.28 29.39 6.77
C GLN A 362 -25.13 29.53 8.04
N ASP A 363 -26.46 29.56 7.87
CA ASP A 363 -27.40 29.57 9.00
C ASP A 363 -27.19 28.32 9.86
N GLY A 364 -27.17 28.49 11.19
CA GLY A 364 -27.09 27.37 12.12
C GLY A 364 -28.27 26.40 11.93
N LYS A 365 -28.06 25.11 12.26
CA LYS A 365 -29.12 24.09 12.18
C LYS A 365 -30.40 24.57 12.88
N GLN A 366 -31.55 24.45 12.21
CA GLN A 366 -32.87 24.71 12.80
C GLN A 366 -33.03 23.91 14.11
N GLY A 367 -33.40 24.59 15.21
CA GLY A 367 -33.63 23.94 16.50
C GLY A 367 -34.76 22.90 16.46
N GLU A 368 -34.71 21.89 17.33
CA GLU A 368 -35.77 20.86 17.41
C GLU A 368 -37.14 21.49 17.73
N ALA A 369 -38.20 20.96 17.11
CA ALA A 369 -39.57 21.39 17.39
C ALA A 369 -39.96 21.04 18.84
N GLY A 370 -40.45 22.02 19.60
CA GLY A 370 -40.89 21.82 20.98
C GLY A 370 -42.05 20.82 21.09
N LYS A 371 -41.94 19.84 22.00
CA LYS A 371 -43.07 18.97 22.35
C LYS A 371 -43.98 19.70 23.36
N ASN A 372 -45.29 19.68 23.10
CA ASN A 372 -46.37 20.18 23.98
C ASN A 372 -46.59 21.72 24.03
N GLY A 373 -46.36 22.45 22.93
CA GLY A 373 -46.84 23.82 22.80
C GLY A 373 -45.95 24.91 23.41
N GLU A 374 -44.69 24.60 23.75
CA GLU A 374 -43.65 25.60 24.00
C GLU A 374 -42.91 25.93 22.69
N ASN A 375 -42.62 27.21 22.46
CA ASN A 375 -41.83 27.67 21.31
C ASN A 375 -40.43 27.03 21.36
N GLY A 376 -39.96 26.48 20.24
CA GLY A 376 -38.56 26.03 20.11
C GLY A 376 -37.58 27.19 20.25
N THR A 377 -36.34 26.91 20.66
CA THR A 377 -35.26 27.91 20.74
C THR A 377 -34.84 28.36 19.34
N ASN A 378 -34.73 29.68 19.11
CA ASN A 378 -34.13 30.24 17.90
C ASN A 378 -32.68 29.73 17.75
N GLY A 379 -32.25 29.42 16.53
CA GLY A 379 -30.83 29.14 16.23
C GLY A 379 -29.96 30.38 16.45
N GLN A 380 -28.66 30.20 16.73
CA GLN A 380 -27.71 31.33 16.78
C GLN A 380 -27.41 31.85 15.37
N ASP A 381 -27.39 33.18 15.22
CA ASP A 381 -26.96 33.86 13.99
C ASP A 381 -25.46 33.63 13.71
N GLY A 382 -25.08 33.47 12.44
CA GLY A 382 -23.67 33.31 12.03
C GLY A 382 -22.84 34.59 12.26
N LYS A 383 -21.56 34.45 12.66
CA LYS A 383 -20.64 35.59 12.87
C LYS A 383 -20.19 36.19 11.52
N SER A 384 -20.29 37.51 11.38
CA SER A 384 -19.95 38.26 10.16
C SER A 384 -18.48 38.75 10.15
N VAL A 385 -17.88 38.84 8.97
CA VAL A 385 -16.55 39.45 8.73
C VAL A 385 -16.76 40.89 8.24
N THR A 386 -16.03 41.86 8.81
CA THR A 386 -16.09 43.26 8.37
C THR A 386 -14.74 43.73 7.84
N VAL A 387 -14.76 44.60 6.83
CA VAL A 387 -13.58 45.21 6.19
C VAL A 387 -13.56 46.71 6.49
N THR A 388 -12.38 47.24 6.80
CA THR A 388 -12.14 48.68 6.75
C THR A 388 -10.94 49.02 5.89
N SER A 389 -10.96 50.21 5.29
CA SER A 389 -9.83 50.78 4.56
C SER A 389 -9.39 52.10 5.18
N GLU A 390 -8.09 52.29 5.35
CA GLU A 390 -7.51 53.55 5.81
C GLU A 390 -6.32 53.98 4.94
N ARG A 391 -6.13 55.29 4.76
CA ARG A 391 -5.03 55.83 3.96
C ARG A 391 -3.84 56.08 4.88
N GLU A 392 -2.70 55.48 4.57
CA GLU A 392 -1.47 55.63 5.35
C GLU A 392 -0.24 55.70 4.43
N GLU A 393 0.92 55.98 5.01
CA GLU A 393 2.22 55.90 4.33
C GLU A 393 2.96 54.67 4.86
N ASP A 394 3.58 53.90 3.98
CA ASP A 394 4.42 52.77 4.42
C ASP A 394 5.74 53.23 5.04
N GLU A 395 6.50 52.26 5.56
CA GLU A 395 7.81 52.49 6.20
C GLU A 395 8.85 53.15 5.27
N GLU A 396 8.59 53.19 3.95
CA GLU A 396 9.42 53.83 2.93
C GLU A 396 8.89 55.24 2.52
N GLY A 397 7.80 55.71 3.12
CA GLY A 397 7.20 57.03 2.89
C GLY A 397 6.31 57.12 1.65
N ASN A 398 5.81 55.99 1.13
CA ASN A 398 4.91 55.97 -0.03
C ASN A 398 3.45 55.97 0.43
N SER A 399 2.65 56.91 -0.06
CA SER A 399 1.21 56.97 0.23
C SER A 399 0.47 55.80 -0.41
N GLY A 400 -0.53 55.25 0.29
CA GLY A 400 -1.32 54.12 -0.17
C GLY A 400 -2.54 53.85 0.71
N ILE A 401 -3.28 52.78 0.41
CA ILE A 401 -4.47 52.35 1.16
C ILE A 401 -4.18 51.00 1.83
N LYS A 402 -4.40 50.92 3.15
CA LYS A 402 -4.41 49.68 3.91
C LYS A 402 -5.83 49.14 4.03
N PHE A 403 -6.02 47.89 3.61
CA PHE A 403 -7.22 47.13 3.93
C PHE A 403 -6.96 46.31 5.18
N THR A 404 -7.90 46.33 6.12
CA THR A 404 -7.83 45.59 7.38
C THR A 404 -9.14 44.84 7.59
N PHE A 405 -9.02 43.53 7.79
CA PHE A 405 -10.14 42.60 7.95
C PHE A 405 -10.30 42.25 9.43
N TYR A 406 -11.53 42.31 9.95
CA TYR A 406 -11.83 42.03 11.36
C TYR A 406 -12.88 40.93 11.52
N HIS A 407 -12.76 40.14 12.59
CA HIS A 407 -13.88 39.37 13.12
C HIS A 407 -14.77 40.28 13.96
N GLU A 408 -16.08 40.23 13.75
CA GLU A 408 -17.05 40.92 14.58
C GLU A 408 -17.62 39.96 15.64
N ILE A 409 -17.58 40.37 16.92
CA ILE A 409 -18.22 39.67 18.03
C ILE A 409 -19.15 40.67 18.69
N ASP A 410 -20.45 40.35 18.74
CA ASP A 410 -21.49 41.18 19.37
C ASP A 410 -21.56 42.64 18.87
N GLY A 411 -21.24 42.87 17.59
CA GLY A 411 -21.27 44.20 16.95
C GLY A 411 -20.05 45.08 17.21
N GLU A 412 -18.97 44.53 17.81
CA GLU A 412 -17.69 45.22 17.97
C GLU A 412 -16.54 44.49 17.26
N LYS A 413 -15.57 45.25 16.74
CA LYS A 413 -14.37 44.73 16.07
C LYS A 413 -13.46 44.02 17.08
N ALA A 414 -13.43 42.69 17.03
CA ALA A 414 -12.80 41.89 18.07
C ALA A 414 -11.31 41.58 17.82
N GLN A 415 -10.93 41.33 16.55
CA GLN A 415 -9.55 40.96 16.20
C GLN A 415 -9.25 41.21 14.71
N GLU A 416 -8.12 41.85 14.41
CA GLU A 416 -7.58 41.95 13.04
C GLU A 416 -7.12 40.56 12.57
N ILE A 417 -7.69 40.10 11.46
CA ILE A 417 -7.44 38.77 10.87
C ILE A 417 -6.35 38.87 9.80
N ALA A 418 -6.36 39.94 9.02
CA ALA A 418 -5.36 40.22 8.00
C ALA A 418 -5.36 41.71 7.65
N SER A 419 -4.21 42.22 7.19
CA SER A 419 -4.14 43.51 6.51
C SER A 419 -3.19 43.50 5.32
N SER A 420 -3.44 44.39 4.36
CA SER A 420 -2.62 44.55 3.16
C SER A 420 -2.56 46.02 2.76
N PHE A 421 -1.35 46.52 2.48
CA PHE A 421 -1.10 47.91 2.08
C PHE A 421 -0.79 48.02 0.59
N ILE A 422 -1.49 48.91 -0.10
CA ILE A 422 -1.38 49.12 -1.55
C ILE A 422 -0.93 50.57 -1.80
N ARG A 423 0.27 50.75 -2.38
CA ARG A 423 0.84 52.06 -2.73
C ARG A 423 0.06 52.73 -3.87
N ASP A 424 -0.03 54.06 -3.82
CA ASP A 424 -0.47 54.90 -4.93
C ASP A 424 0.54 54.83 -6.09
N GLY A 425 0.04 54.81 -7.34
CA GLY A 425 0.88 54.92 -8.53
C GLY A 425 1.41 56.34 -8.74
N LYS A 426 2.67 56.48 -9.18
CA LYS A 426 3.31 57.79 -9.44
C LYS A 426 3.44 58.05 -10.95
N ASP A 427 3.17 59.29 -11.37
CA ASP A 427 3.42 59.85 -12.71
C ASP A 427 2.74 59.15 -13.90
N GLY A 428 1.59 58.51 -13.70
CA GLY A 428 0.71 58.05 -14.80
C GLY A 428 1.33 57.04 -15.78
N LYS A 429 2.47 56.44 -15.44
CA LYS A 429 3.13 55.37 -16.23
C LYS A 429 3.09 54.01 -15.58
N ASP A 430 2.87 53.96 -14.27
CA ASP A 430 2.83 52.72 -13.48
C ASP A 430 1.46 52.50 -12.82
N GLY A 431 0.45 53.27 -13.24
CA GLY A 431 -0.91 53.18 -12.71
C GLY A 431 -1.71 52.08 -13.39
N THR A 432 -1.50 50.83 -12.99
CA THR A 432 -2.63 49.89 -12.95
C THR A 432 -3.33 50.12 -11.62
N SER A 433 -4.63 50.45 -11.69
CA SER A 433 -5.56 50.15 -10.62
C SER A 433 -5.29 48.73 -10.13
N VAL A 434 -5.08 48.56 -8.82
CA VAL A 434 -5.00 47.22 -8.24
C VAL A 434 -6.44 46.76 -8.07
N GLU A 435 -6.93 46.06 -9.08
CA GLU A 435 -8.24 45.41 -9.07
C GLU A 435 -8.07 44.01 -8.46
N ILE A 436 -9.13 43.49 -7.83
CA ILE A 436 -9.19 42.05 -7.56
C ILE A 436 -9.43 41.39 -8.91
N ASP A 437 -8.46 40.60 -9.37
CA ASP A 437 -8.54 39.85 -10.62
C ASP A 437 -9.54 38.70 -10.45
N HIS A 438 -9.30 37.86 -9.44
CA HIS A 438 -10.21 36.79 -9.03
C HIS A 438 -9.87 36.32 -7.61
N THR A 439 -10.74 35.49 -7.04
CA THR A 439 -10.52 34.81 -5.77
C THR A 439 -10.54 33.30 -5.99
N GLU A 440 -9.60 32.59 -5.38
CA GLU A 440 -9.58 31.12 -5.35
C GLU A 440 -9.74 30.63 -3.91
N GLU A 441 -10.50 29.56 -3.74
CA GLU A 441 -10.53 28.81 -2.49
C GLU A 441 -9.57 27.62 -2.62
N ILE A 442 -8.52 27.60 -1.80
CA ILE A 442 -7.47 26.58 -1.82
C ILE A 442 -7.32 26.05 -0.40
N ASP A 443 -7.52 24.75 -0.20
CA ASP A 443 -7.37 24.09 1.11
C ASP A 443 -8.18 24.75 2.25
N ASN A 444 -9.44 25.14 1.94
CA ASN A 444 -10.33 25.95 2.78
C ASN A 444 -9.90 27.41 2.99
N ASP A 445 -8.74 27.88 2.55
CA ASP A 445 -8.34 29.28 2.66
C ASP A 445 -8.79 30.09 1.45
N LEU A 446 -9.17 31.36 1.67
CA LEU A 446 -9.55 32.27 0.57
C LEU A 446 -8.31 33.05 0.12
N LYS A 447 -7.90 32.86 -1.13
CA LYS A 447 -6.79 33.59 -1.73
C LYS A 447 -7.31 34.60 -2.73
N ILE A 448 -6.96 35.86 -2.54
CA ILE A 448 -7.37 36.97 -3.40
C ILE A 448 -6.19 37.34 -4.29
N TYR A 449 -6.39 37.29 -5.60
CA TYR A 449 -5.40 37.69 -6.59
C TYR A 449 -5.72 39.09 -7.09
N PHE A 450 -4.68 39.90 -7.22
CA PHE A 450 -4.80 41.25 -7.74
C PHE A 450 -4.23 41.34 -9.16
N THR A 451 -4.77 42.24 -9.96
CA THR A 451 -4.37 42.45 -11.37
C THR A 451 -2.91 42.85 -11.57
N ASN A 452 -2.19 43.19 -10.49
CA ASN A 452 -0.75 43.46 -10.50
C ASN A 452 0.14 42.23 -10.20
N GLY A 453 -0.44 41.03 -10.07
CA GLY A 453 0.27 39.78 -9.81
C GLY A 453 0.62 39.53 -8.34
N LYS A 454 0.22 40.39 -7.41
CA LYS A 454 0.28 40.10 -5.96
C LYS A 454 -0.93 39.26 -5.54
N SER A 455 -0.79 38.51 -4.46
CA SER A 455 -1.89 37.77 -3.84
C SER A 455 -1.93 38.00 -2.34
N LEU A 456 -3.13 38.03 -1.78
CA LEU A 456 -3.39 38.07 -0.34
C LEU A 456 -4.01 36.74 0.08
N PHE A 457 -3.39 36.09 1.06
CA PHE A 457 -3.94 34.90 1.69
C PHE A 457 -4.79 35.30 2.88
N LEU A 458 -6.07 34.90 2.85
CA LEU A 458 -6.95 34.92 4.01
C LEU A 458 -7.10 33.48 4.49
N PRO A 459 -6.40 33.07 5.55
CA PRO A 459 -6.66 31.76 6.12
C PRO A 459 -8.12 31.75 6.58
N LYS A 460 -8.97 30.84 6.08
CA LYS A 460 -10.18 30.51 6.83
C LYS A 460 -9.67 29.73 8.02
N THR A 461 -9.28 30.48 9.04
CA THR A 461 -9.14 29.93 10.37
C THR A 461 -10.46 29.24 10.65
N LYS A 462 -10.45 27.90 10.55
CA LYS A 462 -11.42 27.05 11.21
C LYS A 462 -11.57 27.66 12.58
N VAL A 463 -12.78 28.14 12.84
CA VAL A 463 -13.22 28.68 14.12
C VAL A 463 -12.48 27.91 15.20
N ILE A 464 -11.58 28.59 15.93
CA ILE A 464 -11.29 28.13 17.28
C ILE A 464 -12.63 28.30 17.96
N GLU A 465 -13.41 27.22 18.01
CA GLU A 465 -14.42 27.05 19.02
C GLU A 465 -13.66 27.15 20.34
N THR A 466 -13.54 28.37 20.86
CA THR A 466 -13.40 28.54 22.29
C THR A 466 -14.72 28.05 22.85
N ASN A 467 -14.76 26.73 23.08
CA ASN A 467 -15.82 26.01 23.72
C ASN A 467 -16.14 26.71 25.04
N THR A 468 -17.15 27.55 24.99
CA THR A 468 -18.03 27.82 26.13
C THR A 468 -19.47 27.51 25.70
N SER A 469 -19.66 26.33 25.10
CA SER A 469 -20.42 25.20 25.68
C SER A 469 -21.10 24.34 24.59
N GLY A 470 -20.45 23.24 24.18
CA GLY A 470 -21.17 21.96 24.10
C GLY A 470 -21.34 21.22 22.77
N SER A 471 -20.58 21.49 21.69
CA SER A 471 -20.55 20.57 20.53
C SER A 471 -19.15 20.36 19.99
N THR A 472 -18.56 19.20 20.28
CA THR A 472 -17.22 18.81 19.82
C THR A 472 -17.20 18.57 18.31
N GLU A 473 -16.38 19.32 17.59
CA GLU A 473 -15.99 18.99 16.22
C GLU A 473 -15.39 17.58 16.16
N VAL A 474 -15.95 16.72 15.31
CA VAL A 474 -15.59 15.30 15.24
C VAL A 474 -14.52 15.10 14.16
N SER A 475 -13.33 14.62 14.55
CA SER A 475 -12.26 14.26 13.59
C SER A 475 -12.73 13.19 12.60
N GLN A 476 -12.21 13.22 11.38
CA GLN A 476 -12.44 12.20 10.35
C GLN A 476 -11.96 10.81 10.78
N LEU A 477 -11.04 10.75 11.75
CA LEU A 477 -10.52 9.51 12.31
C LEU A 477 -11.37 8.94 13.44
N LYS A 478 -12.40 9.68 13.90
CA LYS A 478 -13.22 9.24 15.01
C LYS A 478 -13.88 7.90 14.71
N ASP A 479 -13.81 6.99 15.67
CA ASP A 479 -14.39 5.64 15.62
C ASP A 479 -13.81 4.69 14.56
N LEU A 480 -12.89 5.16 13.70
CA LEU A 480 -12.14 4.33 12.76
C LEU A 480 -11.11 3.47 13.49
N VAL A 481 -10.80 2.30 12.95
CA VAL A 481 -9.84 1.30 13.43
C VAL A 481 -8.52 1.43 12.68
N GLY A 482 -7.55 2.11 13.29
CA GLY A 482 -6.19 2.22 12.76
C GLY A 482 -5.29 1.11 13.30
N VAL A 483 -4.68 0.31 12.41
CA VAL A 483 -3.70 -0.71 12.79
C VAL A 483 -2.29 -0.19 12.55
N PHE A 484 -1.45 -0.21 13.59
CA PHE A 484 -0.08 0.30 13.54
C PHE A 484 0.92 -0.84 13.74
N ILE A 485 1.49 -1.34 12.63
CA ILE A 485 2.52 -2.38 12.62
C ILE A 485 3.87 -1.70 12.75
N GLY A 486 4.64 -2.02 13.79
CA GLY A 486 5.95 -1.42 13.96
C GLY A 486 6.87 -2.12 14.96
N ASP A 487 7.89 -1.39 15.38
CA ASP A 487 8.92 -1.87 16.29
C ASP A 487 8.82 -1.24 17.69
N SER A 488 9.96 -1.06 18.39
CA SER A 488 10.03 -0.42 19.70
C SER A 488 9.55 1.04 19.74
N ILE A 489 9.53 1.73 18.59
CA ILE A 489 9.00 3.11 18.47
C ILE A 489 7.47 3.08 18.43
N THR A 490 6.87 1.97 18.01
CA THR A 490 5.41 1.79 17.98
C THR A 490 4.92 1.09 19.25
N GLU A 491 5.70 0.19 19.83
CA GLU A 491 5.41 -0.49 21.08
C GLU A 491 5.38 0.48 22.28
N VAL A 492 4.41 0.30 23.19
CA VAL A 492 4.43 0.96 24.49
C VAL A 492 5.42 0.21 25.39
N ASN A 493 6.48 0.87 25.82
CA ASN A 493 7.53 0.25 26.64
C ASN A 493 8.15 1.24 27.63
N LEU A 494 9.21 0.83 28.32
CA LEU A 494 9.89 1.63 29.34
C LEU A 494 10.45 2.98 28.82
N ARG A 495 10.50 3.21 27.50
CA ARG A 495 10.98 4.47 26.91
C ARG A 495 9.93 5.57 26.90
N THR A 496 8.67 5.21 26.70
CA THR A 496 7.55 6.16 26.70
C THR A 496 6.26 5.46 27.10
N GLU A 497 5.48 6.11 27.96
CA GLU A 497 4.16 5.64 28.34
C GLU A 497 3.09 5.96 27.29
N LYS A 498 3.43 6.84 26.32
CA LYS A 498 2.54 7.26 25.24
C LYS A 498 3.28 7.45 23.92
N ASN A 499 2.86 6.74 22.88
CA ASN A 499 3.43 6.76 21.53
C ASN A 499 2.57 7.60 20.58
N TYR A 500 3.08 7.85 19.36
CA TYR A 500 2.47 8.76 18.39
C TYR A 500 1.01 8.41 18.07
N HIS A 501 0.68 7.13 17.88
CA HIS A 501 -0.67 6.66 17.55
C HIS A 501 -1.68 6.86 18.70
N GLN A 502 -1.22 6.85 19.96
CA GLN A 502 -2.05 7.16 21.12
C GLN A 502 -2.31 8.66 21.25
N PHE A 503 -1.34 9.51 20.88
CA PHE A 503 -1.60 10.95 20.80
C PHE A 503 -2.64 11.28 19.74
N ILE A 504 -2.59 10.61 18.58
CA ILE A 504 -3.61 10.72 17.53
C ILE A 504 -4.96 10.26 18.08
N ALA A 505 -5.03 9.06 18.63
CA ALA A 505 -6.27 8.50 19.19
C ALA A 505 -6.93 9.39 20.24
N ASP A 506 -6.16 9.96 21.16
CA ASP A 506 -6.68 10.86 22.19
C ASP A 506 -7.23 12.16 21.60
N ARG A 507 -6.62 12.69 20.53
CA ARG A 507 -7.12 13.90 19.85
C ARG A 507 -8.35 13.65 19.00
N THR A 508 -8.44 12.48 18.36
CA THR A 508 -9.36 12.26 17.25
C THR A 508 -10.49 11.30 17.56
N GLY A 509 -10.34 10.45 18.59
CA GLY A 509 -11.24 9.34 18.88
C GLY A 509 -11.00 8.10 18.01
N LEU A 510 -9.84 8.00 17.35
CA LEU A 510 -9.40 6.81 16.61
C LEU A 510 -9.29 5.59 17.54
N LYS A 511 -9.82 4.44 17.12
CA LYS A 511 -9.55 3.15 17.75
C LYS A 511 -8.19 2.65 17.30
N ASN A 512 -7.24 2.66 18.23
CA ASN A 512 -5.85 2.30 17.97
C ASN A 512 -5.58 0.82 18.24
N ILE A 513 -5.14 0.08 17.22
CA ILE A 513 -4.59 -1.28 17.37
C ILE A 513 -3.07 -1.21 17.23
N ASN A 514 -2.37 -1.32 18.36
CA ASN A 514 -0.92 -1.29 18.42
C ASN A 514 -0.33 -2.69 18.20
N LEU A 515 0.38 -2.87 17.08
CA LEU A 515 1.14 -4.07 16.73
C LEU A 515 2.65 -3.78 16.67
N GLY A 516 3.13 -2.94 17.59
CA GLY A 516 4.55 -2.67 17.81
C GLY A 516 5.23 -3.77 18.62
N HIS A 517 6.37 -4.27 18.16
CA HIS A 517 7.17 -5.27 18.88
C HIS A 517 8.64 -4.84 18.97
N SER A 518 9.16 -4.65 20.18
CA SER A 518 10.52 -4.15 20.36
C SER A 518 11.60 -5.07 19.79
N GLY A 519 12.61 -4.45 19.18
CA GLY A 519 13.74 -5.13 18.53
C GLY A 519 13.42 -5.78 17.18
N THR A 520 12.17 -5.71 16.71
CA THR A 520 11.76 -6.32 15.45
C THR A 520 11.95 -5.39 14.25
N GLY A 521 12.18 -5.97 13.09
CA GLY A 521 12.22 -5.29 11.79
C GLY A 521 11.45 -6.07 10.73
N TYR A 522 11.56 -5.66 9.47
CA TYR A 522 10.94 -6.38 8.35
C TYR A 522 11.35 -7.86 8.29
N GLN A 523 12.60 -8.18 8.67
CA GLN A 523 13.06 -9.58 8.73
C GLN A 523 12.24 -10.47 9.66
N ASP A 524 11.70 -9.91 10.75
CA ASP A 524 10.91 -10.65 11.75
C ASP A 524 9.40 -10.55 11.46
N ARG A 525 8.98 -9.43 10.87
CA ARG A 525 7.57 -9.01 10.76
C ARG A 525 6.94 -9.32 9.40
N LYS A 526 7.54 -10.20 8.58
CA LYS A 526 7.03 -10.56 7.25
C LYS A 526 5.57 -11.02 7.28
N ASN A 527 5.19 -11.77 8.31
CA ASN A 527 3.84 -12.32 8.48
C ASN A 527 2.97 -11.46 9.41
N ALA A 528 3.25 -10.17 9.58
CA ALA A 528 2.49 -9.29 10.49
C ALA A 528 0.99 -9.20 10.16
N PHE A 529 0.57 -9.52 8.93
CA PHE A 529 -0.85 -9.64 8.57
C PHE A 529 -1.61 -10.62 9.48
N THR A 530 -0.94 -11.67 9.99
CA THR A 530 -1.56 -12.69 10.87
C THR A 530 -1.97 -12.12 12.24
N GLU A 531 -1.36 -11.01 12.67
CA GLU A 531 -1.66 -10.38 13.96
C GLU A 531 -2.87 -9.44 13.90
N VAL A 532 -3.31 -9.08 12.70
CA VAL A 532 -4.49 -8.22 12.49
C VAL A 532 -5.74 -9.07 12.68
N LYS A 533 -6.41 -8.91 13.82
CA LYS A 533 -7.58 -9.71 14.23
C LYS A 533 -8.93 -9.04 13.97
N GLU A 534 -8.92 -7.73 13.76
CA GLU A 534 -10.08 -6.90 13.48
C GLU A 534 -9.97 -6.32 12.08
N THR A 535 -11.09 -6.02 11.43
CA THR A 535 -11.09 -5.40 10.10
C THR A 535 -10.58 -3.96 10.22
N PRO A 536 -9.41 -3.64 9.65
CA PRO A 536 -8.83 -2.31 9.76
C PRO A 536 -9.49 -1.32 8.80
N ASP A 537 -9.64 -0.08 9.28
CA ASP A 537 -9.98 1.08 8.46
C ASP A 537 -8.77 1.55 7.63
N PHE A 538 -7.58 1.47 8.21
CA PHE A 538 -6.30 1.65 7.52
C PHE A 538 -5.20 0.91 8.28
N ILE A 539 -4.08 0.65 7.60
CA ILE A 539 -2.89 0.04 8.18
C ILE A 539 -1.71 0.98 7.97
N ILE A 540 -0.90 1.16 9.01
CA ILE A 540 0.38 1.86 8.96
C ILE A 540 1.49 0.85 9.23
N VAL A 541 2.52 0.83 8.38
CA VAL A 541 3.75 0.05 8.56
C VAL A 541 4.90 0.98 8.88
N PHE A 542 5.49 0.84 10.07
CA PHE A 542 6.62 1.64 10.53
C PHE A 542 7.73 0.76 11.11
N LEU A 543 8.63 0.32 10.22
CA LEU A 543 9.70 -0.65 10.50
C LEU A 543 10.98 -0.22 9.78
N GLY A 544 12.10 -0.92 10.08
CA GLY A 544 13.36 -0.80 9.34
C GLY A 544 14.55 -0.42 10.20
N THR A 545 14.37 0.35 11.28
CA THR A 545 15.52 0.81 12.09
C THR A 545 16.29 -0.36 12.72
N ASN A 546 15.60 -1.44 13.07
CA ASN A 546 16.20 -2.66 13.61
C ASN A 546 16.82 -3.55 12.53
N ASP A 547 16.35 -3.48 11.28
CA ASP A 547 17.02 -4.12 10.15
C ASP A 547 18.38 -3.48 9.91
N TYR A 548 18.43 -2.14 9.85
CA TYR A 548 19.69 -1.40 9.80
C TYR A 548 20.58 -1.68 11.03
N GLY A 549 19.99 -1.64 12.23
CA GLY A 549 20.69 -1.86 13.49
C GLY A 549 21.10 -3.31 13.77
N LEU A 550 20.73 -4.26 12.90
CA LEU A 550 21.01 -5.69 13.02
C LEU A 550 20.57 -6.31 14.37
N VAL A 551 19.50 -5.76 14.95
CA VAL A 551 19.01 -6.15 16.29
C VAL A 551 18.46 -7.57 16.26
N GLY A 552 18.69 -8.35 17.32
CA GLY A 552 18.15 -9.72 17.42
C GLY A 552 18.88 -10.76 16.55
N GLY A 553 20.13 -10.50 16.16
CA GLY A 553 20.94 -11.45 15.39
C GLY A 553 20.67 -11.41 13.88
N LYS A 554 20.08 -10.32 13.38
CA LYS A 554 19.91 -10.07 11.95
C LYS A 554 21.29 -9.95 11.28
N THR A 555 21.46 -10.63 10.15
CA THR A 555 22.77 -10.71 9.47
C THR A 555 22.68 -10.56 7.96
N ARG A 556 21.53 -10.09 7.45
CA ARG A 556 21.24 -10.04 6.02
C ARG A 556 21.83 -8.81 5.35
N GLU A 557 22.23 -8.99 4.10
CA GLU A 557 22.50 -7.89 3.17
C GLU A 557 21.20 -7.15 2.80
N LEU A 558 21.31 -5.89 2.39
CA LEU A 558 20.15 -5.08 2.04
C LEU A 558 19.37 -5.68 0.86
N GLY A 559 20.06 -6.10 -0.20
CA GLY A 559 19.43 -6.45 -1.47
C GLY A 559 18.96 -5.22 -2.25
N THR A 560 18.08 -5.41 -3.23
CA THR A 560 17.52 -4.33 -4.06
C THR A 560 16.00 -4.46 -4.18
N ALA A 561 15.30 -3.34 -4.35
CA ALA A 561 13.85 -3.35 -4.55
C ALA A 561 13.43 -4.15 -5.80
N LYS A 562 14.25 -4.10 -6.85
CA LYS A 562 13.99 -4.79 -8.12
C LYS A 562 14.07 -6.31 -8.00
N GLU A 563 15.04 -6.84 -7.26
CA GLU A 563 15.26 -8.29 -7.16
C GLU A 563 14.48 -8.94 -6.01
N HIS A 564 14.22 -8.20 -4.92
CA HIS A 564 13.47 -8.65 -3.72
C HIS A 564 13.80 -10.10 -3.28
N LYS A 565 15.08 -10.46 -3.42
CA LYS A 565 15.58 -11.83 -3.26
C LYS A 565 15.32 -12.34 -1.84
N ALA A 566 14.81 -13.57 -1.72
CA ALA A 566 14.66 -14.26 -0.43
C ALA A 566 15.99 -14.30 0.35
N GLY A 567 15.94 -14.08 1.66
CA GLY A 567 17.14 -13.97 2.50
C GLY A 567 17.82 -12.60 2.49
N THR A 568 17.25 -11.58 1.84
CA THR A 568 17.69 -10.17 1.94
C THR A 568 16.70 -9.32 2.75
N VAL A 569 17.12 -8.12 3.16
CA VAL A 569 16.19 -7.16 3.80
C VAL A 569 15.14 -6.67 2.82
N ALA A 570 15.51 -6.37 1.57
CA ALA A 570 14.60 -5.97 0.50
C ALA A 570 13.52 -7.03 0.23
N GLY A 571 13.89 -8.30 0.19
CA GLY A 571 12.92 -9.40 0.10
C GLY A 571 11.97 -9.42 1.29
N SER A 572 12.49 -9.20 2.51
CA SER A 572 11.65 -9.16 3.71
C SER A 572 10.64 -7.99 3.68
N ILE A 573 11.06 -6.82 3.18
CA ILE A 573 10.17 -5.67 2.96
C ILE A 573 9.10 -6.03 1.93
N TYR A 574 9.50 -6.52 0.77
CA TYR A 574 8.59 -6.89 -0.33
C TYR A 574 7.51 -7.87 0.14
N TYR A 575 7.88 -8.98 0.79
CA TYR A 575 6.91 -9.96 1.26
C TYR A 575 6.06 -9.48 2.45
N THR A 576 6.53 -8.50 3.22
CA THR A 576 5.66 -7.86 4.23
C THR A 576 4.54 -7.07 3.54
N LEU A 577 4.90 -6.23 2.57
CA LEU A 577 3.95 -5.39 1.84
C LEU A 577 3.01 -6.20 0.96
N LEU A 578 3.53 -7.20 0.24
CA LEU A 578 2.74 -8.11 -0.60
C LEU A 578 1.70 -8.88 0.22
N GLN A 579 2.07 -9.42 1.38
CA GLN A 579 1.13 -10.16 2.22
C GLN A 579 0.05 -9.27 2.83
N LEU A 580 0.38 -8.04 3.20
CA LEU A 580 -0.61 -7.05 3.64
C LEU A 580 -1.56 -6.70 2.49
N SER A 581 -1.04 -6.41 1.30
CA SER A 581 -1.83 -6.13 0.10
C SER A 581 -2.80 -7.26 -0.25
N ASN A 582 -2.32 -8.51 -0.19
CA ASN A 582 -3.14 -9.68 -0.53
C ASN A 582 -4.17 -10.00 0.55
N SER A 583 -3.88 -9.68 1.82
CA SER A 583 -4.79 -9.97 2.94
C SER A 583 -5.83 -8.86 3.13
N PHE A 584 -5.51 -7.63 2.74
CA PHE A 584 -6.36 -6.46 2.91
C PHE A 584 -6.44 -5.64 1.61
N PRO A 585 -6.96 -6.21 0.51
CA PRO A 585 -6.88 -5.62 -0.84
C PRO A 585 -7.66 -4.31 -0.99
N THR A 586 -8.62 -4.02 -0.10
CA THR A 586 -9.42 -2.79 -0.10
C THR A 586 -9.13 -1.87 1.09
N THR A 587 -8.21 -2.27 1.98
CA THR A 587 -7.79 -1.42 3.09
C THR A 587 -6.62 -0.53 2.65
N PRO A 588 -6.72 0.80 2.83
CA PRO A 588 -5.58 1.70 2.64
C PRO A 588 -4.39 1.34 3.52
N ILE A 589 -3.21 1.18 2.92
CA ILE A 589 -1.96 0.86 3.62
C ILE A 589 -0.96 2.00 3.40
N GLY A 590 -0.51 2.63 4.47
CA GLY A 590 0.56 3.64 4.45
C GLY A 590 1.87 3.08 4.99
N VAL A 591 2.99 3.50 4.41
CA VAL A 591 4.34 3.09 4.85
C VAL A 591 5.10 4.29 5.37
N MET A 592 5.71 4.19 6.54
CA MET A 592 6.54 5.24 7.13
C MET A 592 8.00 4.79 7.15
N THR A 593 8.90 5.63 6.64
CA THR A 593 10.34 5.35 6.67
C THR A 593 10.88 5.49 8.11
N PRO A 594 11.99 4.82 8.48
CA PRO A 594 12.64 5.04 9.77
C PRO A 594 12.98 6.52 10.01
N ILE A 595 12.81 7.01 11.23
CA ILE A 595 13.35 8.34 11.61
C ILE A 595 14.90 8.32 11.62
N PRO A 596 15.57 9.48 11.46
CA PRO A 596 17.02 9.56 11.59
C PRO A 596 17.50 9.12 12.97
N ARG A 597 18.74 8.62 13.04
CA ARG A 597 19.40 8.22 14.29
C ARG A 597 20.60 9.11 14.57
N ALA A 598 21.04 9.20 15.81
CA ALA A 598 22.22 10.01 16.16
C ALA A 598 23.49 9.58 15.38
N GLU A 599 23.68 8.27 15.19
CA GLU A 599 24.80 7.66 14.49
C GLU A 599 24.65 7.66 12.96
N CYS A 600 23.46 7.95 12.42
CA CYS A 600 23.15 7.93 11.00
C CYS A 600 22.24 9.09 10.64
N ASN A 601 22.88 10.20 10.26
CA ASN A 601 22.21 11.36 9.73
C ASN A 601 22.49 11.53 8.23
N PRO A 602 21.62 12.25 7.49
CA PRO A 602 21.77 12.42 6.05
C PRO A 602 23.10 13.04 5.57
N PHE A 603 23.83 13.76 6.44
CA PHE A 603 25.12 14.36 6.10
C PHE A 603 26.33 13.47 6.44
N LYS A 604 26.11 12.40 7.21
CA LYS A 604 27.15 11.49 7.67
C LYS A 604 26.53 10.12 7.93
N GLU A 605 26.17 9.44 6.86
CA GLU A 605 25.66 8.09 6.97
C GLU A 605 26.77 7.10 7.35
N VAL A 606 26.43 6.15 8.21
CA VAL A 606 27.34 5.08 8.64
C VAL A 606 26.76 3.76 8.16
N ALA A 607 27.51 3.07 7.31
CA ALA A 607 27.15 1.71 6.92
C ALA A 607 27.23 0.78 8.13
N ASN A 608 26.23 -0.09 8.30
CA ASN A 608 26.28 -1.14 9.29
C ASN A 608 27.32 -2.21 8.89
N SER A 609 27.50 -3.25 9.73
CA SER A 609 28.45 -4.33 9.43
C SER A 609 28.09 -5.20 8.21
N LYS A 610 26.95 -4.94 7.57
CA LYS A 610 26.51 -5.59 6.32
C LYS A 610 26.65 -4.68 5.10
N GLY A 611 27.26 -3.51 5.28
CA GLY A 611 27.71 -2.65 4.18
C GLY A 611 26.65 -1.68 3.65
N TYR A 612 25.53 -1.48 4.35
CA TYR A 612 24.50 -0.53 3.95
C TYR A 612 24.12 0.46 5.05
N THR A 613 23.68 1.64 4.65
CA THR A 613 23.28 2.75 5.53
C THR A 613 21.77 2.75 5.80
N LEU A 614 21.33 3.54 6.79
CA LEU A 614 19.91 3.73 7.07
C LEU A 614 19.18 4.46 5.91
N GLY A 615 19.84 5.41 5.25
CA GLY A 615 19.28 6.07 4.06
C GLY A 615 19.11 5.11 2.90
N GLN A 616 20.10 4.25 2.62
CA GLN A 616 19.96 3.21 1.59
C GLN A 616 18.80 2.26 1.87
N LEU A 617 18.62 1.84 3.13
CA LEU A 617 17.46 1.05 3.53
C LEU A 617 16.15 1.83 3.31
N THR A 618 16.15 3.12 3.65
CA THR A 618 15.00 4.01 3.47
C THR A 618 14.60 4.11 2.01
N GLU A 619 15.54 4.31 1.08
CA GLU A 619 15.24 4.32 -0.36
C GLU A 619 14.62 3.00 -0.83
N VAL A 620 15.14 1.85 -0.37
CA VAL A 620 14.57 0.53 -0.72
C VAL A 620 13.13 0.39 -0.20
N ILE A 621 12.83 0.88 1.02
CA ILE A 621 11.46 0.89 1.56
C ILE A 621 10.55 1.73 0.66
N LYS A 622 10.99 2.93 0.26
CA LYS A 622 10.21 3.84 -0.60
C LYS A 622 9.95 3.27 -1.98
N GLU A 623 10.97 2.71 -2.62
CA GLU A 623 10.84 2.08 -3.94
C GLU A 623 9.85 0.90 -3.91
N LEU A 624 9.96 0.03 -2.90
CA LEU A 624 9.05 -1.10 -2.74
C LEU A 624 7.62 -0.64 -2.42
N ALA A 625 7.43 0.27 -1.47
CA ALA A 625 6.10 0.79 -1.15
C ALA A 625 5.42 1.46 -2.36
N SER A 626 6.19 2.23 -3.15
CA SER A 626 5.69 2.85 -4.38
C SER A 626 5.25 1.80 -5.41
N SER A 627 5.92 0.66 -5.50
CA SER A 627 5.53 -0.42 -6.42
C SER A 627 4.18 -1.07 -6.08
N PHE A 628 3.74 -0.97 -4.81
CA PHE A 628 2.41 -1.38 -4.36
C PHE A 628 1.38 -0.24 -4.40
N SER A 629 1.75 0.94 -4.90
CA SER A 629 0.92 2.17 -4.83
C SER A 629 0.54 2.56 -3.39
N PHE A 630 1.38 2.20 -2.41
CA PHE A 630 1.16 2.60 -1.03
C PHE A 630 1.73 4.01 -0.81
N PRO A 631 0.93 4.96 -0.25
CA PRO A 631 1.46 6.27 0.11
C PRO A 631 2.55 6.13 1.17
N ILE A 632 3.53 7.03 1.10
CA ILE A 632 4.72 7.00 1.95
C ILE A 632 4.83 8.30 2.74
N LEU A 633 5.12 8.19 4.03
CA LEU A 633 5.57 9.31 4.85
C LEU A 633 7.09 9.16 5.09
N ASP A 634 7.88 10.03 4.45
CA ASP A 634 9.34 9.94 4.51
C ASP A 634 9.90 10.59 5.79
N LEU A 635 9.64 9.98 6.94
CA LEU A 635 10.11 10.48 8.25
C LEU A 635 11.64 10.60 8.33
N TYR A 636 12.41 9.81 7.59
CA TYR A 636 13.86 9.96 7.52
C TYR A 636 14.26 11.37 7.06
N ASN A 637 13.61 11.88 6.01
CA ASN A 637 13.96 13.16 5.41
C ASN A 637 13.09 14.33 5.91
N GLU A 638 11.82 14.06 6.23
CA GLU A 638 10.77 15.08 6.43
C GLU A 638 10.37 15.27 7.90
N SER A 639 10.78 14.39 8.81
CA SER A 639 10.40 14.50 10.23
C SER A 639 10.90 15.78 10.90
N ASN A 640 11.88 16.48 10.32
CA ASN A 640 12.58 17.60 10.96
C ASN A 640 13.26 17.24 12.31
N LEU A 641 13.35 15.96 12.67
CA LEU A 641 14.08 15.50 13.84
C LEU A 641 15.57 15.40 13.53
N ARG A 642 16.31 16.46 13.83
CA ARG A 642 17.78 16.52 13.69
C ARG A 642 18.46 15.84 14.89
N VAL A 643 18.33 14.52 15.02
CA VAL A 643 18.72 13.74 16.21
C VAL A 643 20.21 13.85 16.59
N TRP A 644 21.06 14.20 15.63
CA TRP A 644 22.48 14.48 15.86
C TRP A 644 22.74 15.85 16.54
N ASN A 645 21.75 16.74 16.59
CA ASN A 645 21.82 17.94 17.40
C ASN A 645 21.55 17.55 18.86
N GLU A 646 22.51 17.89 19.73
CA GLU A 646 22.46 17.49 21.15
C GLU A 646 21.21 18.01 21.87
N THR A 647 20.75 19.23 21.57
CA THR A 647 19.54 19.80 22.15
C THR A 647 18.29 19.06 21.69
N VAL A 648 18.20 18.72 20.41
CA VAL A 648 17.09 17.92 19.87
C VAL A 648 17.08 16.54 20.51
N ASN A 649 18.23 15.87 20.60
CA ASN A 649 18.37 14.55 21.22
C ASN A 649 17.94 14.58 22.70
N LYS A 650 18.45 15.53 23.48
CA LYS A 650 18.06 15.73 24.89
C LYS A 650 16.58 16.03 25.05
N THR A 651 15.97 16.75 24.12
CA THR A 651 14.56 17.16 24.22
C THR A 651 13.60 16.02 23.86
N PHE A 652 13.90 15.29 22.77
CA PHE A 652 12.97 14.37 22.14
C PHE A 652 13.32 12.90 22.28
N PHE A 653 14.51 12.54 22.77
CA PHE A 653 15.02 11.15 22.85
C PHE A 653 15.58 10.80 24.24
N SER A 654 15.19 11.57 25.26
CA SER A 654 15.62 11.36 26.65
C SER A 654 14.61 10.55 27.46
N LEU A 655 15.15 9.68 28.31
CA LEU A 655 14.44 8.99 29.38
C LEU A 655 14.22 9.92 30.58
N SER A 656 13.30 9.52 31.47
CA SER A 656 12.98 10.25 32.71
C SER A 656 14.18 10.48 33.64
N ASN A 657 15.22 9.64 33.55
CA ASN A 657 16.48 9.78 34.28
C ASN A 657 17.49 10.75 33.63
N GLY A 658 17.13 11.41 32.52
CA GLY A 658 17.98 12.35 31.78
C GLY A 658 18.96 11.72 30.78
N THR A 659 19.03 10.39 30.68
CA THR A 659 19.83 9.71 29.65
C THR A 659 19.11 9.72 28.31
N TYR A 660 19.84 9.87 27.20
CA TYR A 660 19.28 9.89 25.85
C TYR A 660 20.10 9.00 24.92
N ASP A 661 19.45 8.30 24.00
CA ASP A 661 20.11 7.33 23.12
C ASP A 661 20.12 7.72 21.64
N GLY A 662 19.38 8.77 21.25
CA GLY A 662 19.30 9.21 19.86
C GLY A 662 18.67 8.20 18.90
N LEU A 663 17.87 7.27 19.43
CA LEU A 663 17.15 6.24 18.67
C LEU A 663 15.67 6.22 19.02
N HIS A 664 15.32 6.22 20.31
CA HIS A 664 13.93 6.09 20.77
C HIS A 664 13.36 7.45 21.15
N PRO A 665 12.31 7.95 20.46
CA PRO A 665 11.63 9.15 20.88
C PRO A 665 10.99 8.97 22.26
N ASN A 666 11.01 10.01 23.07
CA ASN A 666 10.23 10.10 24.30
C ASN A 666 8.81 10.61 23.97
N ALA A 667 7.97 10.80 25.01
CA ALA A 667 6.60 11.28 24.82
C ALA A 667 6.50 12.58 24.00
N LYS A 668 7.44 13.54 24.18
CA LYS A 668 7.46 14.78 23.38
C LYS A 668 7.82 14.52 21.92
N GLY A 669 8.75 13.61 21.67
CA GLY A 669 9.13 13.23 20.30
C GLY A 669 7.98 12.52 19.60
N HIS A 670 7.28 11.65 20.31
CA HIS A 670 6.06 10.99 19.82
C HIS A 670 4.92 11.97 19.56
N GLU A 671 4.66 12.91 20.46
CA GLU A 671 3.66 13.96 20.25
C GLU A 671 4.01 14.82 19.04
N TYR A 672 5.28 15.22 18.91
CA TYR A 672 5.76 15.99 17.76
C TYR A 672 5.53 15.24 16.43
N LEU A 673 5.91 13.97 16.35
CA LEU A 673 5.68 13.13 15.17
C LEU A 673 4.18 12.88 14.91
N SER A 674 3.36 12.83 15.96
CA SER A 674 1.94 12.49 15.82
C SER A 674 1.18 13.46 14.93
N TYR A 675 1.54 14.75 14.89
CA TYR A 675 0.84 15.74 14.06
C TYR A 675 1.02 15.50 12.57
N MET A 676 2.24 15.20 12.12
CA MET A 676 2.48 14.92 10.69
C MET A 676 1.93 13.56 10.28
N ILE A 677 1.97 12.57 11.19
CA ILE A 677 1.40 11.24 10.95
C ILE A 677 -0.13 11.33 10.86
N GLU A 678 -0.79 12.11 11.73
CA GLU A 678 -2.23 12.36 11.67
C GLU A 678 -2.64 12.95 10.33
N ARG A 679 -1.99 14.03 9.89
CA ARG A 679 -2.26 14.64 8.58
C ARG A 679 -2.03 13.67 7.43
N PHE A 680 -0.95 12.90 7.47
CA PHE A 680 -0.70 11.89 6.46
C PHE A 680 -1.83 10.85 6.38
N ILE A 681 -2.37 10.40 7.52
CA ILE A 681 -3.49 9.46 7.55
C ILE A 681 -4.75 10.11 6.96
N GLU A 682 -5.11 11.30 7.42
CA GLU A 682 -6.30 12.04 6.96
C GLU A 682 -6.22 12.35 5.46
N ASP A 683 -5.07 12.82 4.98
CA ASP A 683 -4.91 13.29 3.59
C ASP A 683 -4.69 12.16 2.57
N LYS A 684 -4.16 11.00 3.00
CA LYS A 684 -3.71 9.95 2.07
C LYS A 684 -4.38 8.58 2.26
N LEU A 685 -4.88 8.27 3.45
CA LEU A 685 -5.42 6.94 3.75
C LEU A 685 -6.93 6.94 3.90
N VAL A 686 -7.50 7.97 4.52
CA VAL A 686 -8.95 8.03 4.81
C VAL A 686 -9.67 8.85 3.72
N VAL A 687 -9.36 8.55 2.46
CA VAL A 687 -9.92 9.26 1.30
C VAL A 687 -10.99 8.41 0.58
N GLY A 688 -12.23 8.90 0.58
CA GLY A 688 -13.33 8.34 -0.22
C GLY A 688 -14.06 7.11 0.36
N THR A 689 -14.97 6.55 -0.45
CA THR A 689 -15.78 5.37 -0.09
C THR A 689 -15.00 4.08 -0.26
N ARG A 690 -15.11 3.17 0.72
CA ARG A 690 -14.57 1.82 0.62
C ARG A 690 -15.47 0.91 -0.20
N PHE A 691 -14.85 -0.03 -0.89
CA PHE A 691 -15.53 -1.10 -1.59
C PHE A 691 -15.45 -2.39 -0.77
N ASP A 692 -16.59 -3.05 -0.63
CA ASP A 692 -16.65 -4.39 -0.06
C ASP A 692 -15.99 -5.38 -1.02
N TYR A 693 -15.13 -6.25 -0.48
CA TYR A 693 -14.52 -7.34 -1.24
C TYR A 693 -15.02 -8.68 -0.72
N GLU A 694 -15.21 -9.64 -1.62
CA GLU A 694 -15.62 -10.99 -1.26
C GLU A 694 -14.54 -11.67 -0.43
N HIS A 695 -14.86 -11.96 0.83
CA HIS A 695 -14.00 -12.75 1.67
C HIS A 695 -14.04 -14.22 1.24
N VAL A 696 -12.88 -14.90 1.32
CA VAL A 696 -12.81 -16.35 1.14
C VAL A 696 -13.70 -17.01 2.19
N ASP A 697 -14.64 -17.84 1.76
CA ASP A 697 -15.49 -18.60 2.68
C ASP A 697 -14.62 -19.63 3.44
N THR A 698 -14.41 -19.34 4.72
CA THR A 698 -13.67 -20.22 5.64
C THR A 698 -14.61 -21.12 6.43
N THR A 699 -15.89 -21.20 6.10
CA THR A 699 -16.84 -22.05 6.80
C THR A 699 -16.57 -23.53 6.52
N PRO A 700 -16.50 -24.40 7.54
CA PRO A 700 -16.36 -25.84 7.32
C PRO A 700 -17.52 -26.40 6.50
N THR A 701 -17.21 -27.10 5.41
CA THR A 701 -18.18 -27.79 4.56
C THR A 701 -18.06 -29.30 4.75
N SER A 702 -19.18 -29.98 4.98
CA SER A 702 -19.22 -31.45 5.05
C SER A 702 -19.11 -32.08 3.66
N LEU A 703 -18.27 -33.11 3.53
CA LEU A 703 -18.13 -33.92 2.32
C LEU A 703 -18.83 -35.30 2.43
N GLY A 704 -19.47 -35.59 3.58
CA GLY A 704 -20.04 -36.91 3.88
C GLY A 704 -19.14 -37.78 4.77
N ASP A 705 -19.73 -38.84 5.35
CA ASP A 705 -19.12 -39.79 6.31
C ASP A 705 -18.21 -39.18 7.39
N GLY A 706 -18.56 -37.99 7.90
CA GLY A 706 -17.79 -37.31 8.94
C GLY A 706 -16.47 -36.68 8.44
N VAL A 707 -16.35 -36.44 7.14
CA VAL A 707 -15.25 -35.69 6.52
C VAL A 707 -15.69 -34.26 6.25
N PHE A 708 -14.77 -33.34 6.54
CA PHE A 708 -14.97 -31.91 6.39
C PHE A 708 -13.85 -31.32 5.55
N LYS A 709 -14.16 -30.22 4.87
CA LYS A 709 -13.18 -29.35 4.25
C LYS A 709 -13.31 -27.92 4.74
N LYS A 710 -12.21 -27.18 4.78
CA LYS A 710 -12.17 -25.77 5.16
C LYS A 710 -11.04 -25.07 4.41
N ALA A 711 -11.29 -23.88 3.87
CA ALA A 711 -10.23 -23.01 3.41
C ALA A 711 -9.50 -22.42 4.63
N ILE A 712 -8.19 -22.62 4.73
CA ILE A 712 -7.36 -22.12 5.82
C ILE A 712 -6.13 -21.45 5.20
N LYS A 713 -5.83 -20.24 5.67
CA LYS A 713 -4.57 -19.55 5.36
C LYS A 713 -3.58 -19.80 6.51
N PRO A 714 -2.52 -20.60 6.30
CA PRO A 714 -1.56 -20.91 7.37
C PRO A 714 -0.84 -19.67 7.91
N GLU A 715 -0.40 -19.72 9.17
CA GLU A 715 0.44 -18.64 9.77
C GLU A 715 1.89 -18.69 9.28
N GLY A 716 2.31 -19.82 8.70
CA GLY A 716 3.63 -19.98 8.09
C GLY A 716 3.88 -21.39 7.59
N MET A 717 4.76 -21.52 6.61
CA MET A 717 5.09 -22.79 5.97
C MET A 717 6.61 -22.90 5.86
N PHE A 718 7.19 -23.90 6.54
CA PHE A 718 8.64 -24.01 6.71
C PHE A 718 9.15 -25.36 6.25
N TRP A 719 10.15 -25.37 5.38
CA TRP A 719 10.79 -26.59 4.93
C TRP A 719 12.29 -26.59 5.17
N LYS A 720 12.72 -27.47 6.06
CA LYS A 720 14.12 -27.83 6.22
C LYS A 720 14.36 -29.19 5.59
N THR A 721 15.03 -29.20 4.43
CA THR A 721 15.25 -30.37 3.57
C THR A 721 15.95 -31.55 4.25
N THR A 722 16.59 -31.34 5.39
CA THR A 722 17.27 -32.36 6.19
C THR A 722 16.50 -32.77 7.44
N GLN A 723 15.29 -32.25 7.65
CA GLN A 723 14.51 -32.46 8.87
C GLN A 723 13.02 -32.68 8.55
N SER A 724 12.30 -31.61 8.24
CA SER A 724 10.85 -31.66 8.07
C SER A 724 10.29 -30.47 7.30
N PHE A 725 9.12 -30.67 6.71
CA PHE A 725 8.20 -29.62 6.30
C PHE A 725 7.10 -29.45 7.35
N ILE A 726 6.82 -28.22 7.77
CA ILE A 726 5.83 -27.89 8.80
C ILE A 726 4.92 -26.79 8.27
N ILE A 727 3.61 -26.94 8.48
CA ILE A 727 2.63 -25.90 8.19
C ILE A 727 2.02 -25.47 9.53
N ASN A 728 2.15 -24.19 9.88
CA ASN A 728 1.61 -23.66 11.12
C ASN A 728 0.15 -23.25 10.93
N VAL A 729 -0.74 -23.79 11.77
CA VAL A 729 -2.17 -23.48 11.78
C VAL A 729 -2.63 -23.22 13.22
N THR A 730 -3.71 -22.46 13.38
CA THR A 730 -4.28 -22.17 14.70
C THR A 730 -5.35 -23.19 15.07
N ALA A 731 -5.57 -23.39 16.38
CA ALA A 731 -6.65 -24.24 16.88
C ALA A 731 -8.05 -23.70 16.52
N SER A 732 -8.18 -22.39 16.29
CA SER A 732 -9.41 -21.76 15.76
C SER A 732 -9.67 -22.11 14.30
N ASP A 733 -8.62 -22.33 13.51
CA ASP A 733 -8.76 -22.79 12.14
C ASP A 733 -9.11 -24.27 12.08
N ILE A 734 -8.32 -25.09 12.76
CA ILE A 734 -8.50 -26.53 12.86
C ILE A 734 -7.90 -27.09 14.16
N ASP A 735 -8.76 -27.71 14.96
CA ASP A 735 -8.35 -28.38 16.20
C ASP A 735 -7.78 -29.77 15.89
N LEU A 736 -6.46 -29.84 15.65
CA LEU A 736 -5.76 -31.09 15.36
C LEU A 736 -5.57 -32.01 16.58
N ASP A 737 -6.06 -31.62 17.76
CA ASP A 737 -6.20 -32.55 18.89
C ASP A 737 -7.46 -33.41 18.72
N LYS A 738 -8.53 -32.85 18.16
CA LYS A 738 -9.79 -33.56 17.87
C LYS A 738 -9.85 -34.19 16.48
N PHE A 739 -9.29 -33.51 15.49
CA PHE A 739 -9.34 -33.92 14.09
C PHE A 739 -8.00 -34.48 13.63
N LYS A 740 -8.02 -35.43 12.69
CA LYS A 740 -6.86 -35.82 11.88
C LYS A 740 -6.97 -35.14 10.52
N LEU A 741 -5.87 -34.53 10.09
CA LEU A 741 -5.72 -33.98 8.76
C LEU A 741 -5.51 -35.14 7.77
N LEU A 742 -6.28 -35.15 6.69
CA LEU A 742 -6.18 -36.16 5.62
C LEU A 742 -5.37 -35.62 4.44
N LYS A 743 -5.73 -34.43 3.97
CA LYS A 743 -5.20 -33.84 2.74
C LYS A 743 -5.19 -32.32 2.83
N ILE A 744 -4.18 -31.70 2.24
CA ILE A 744 -4.17 -30.28 1.92
C ILE A 744 -4.09 -30.14 0.41
N LYS A 745 -4.97 -29.35 -0.18
CA LYS A 745 -4.95 -29.00 -1.59
C LYS A 745 -4.66 -27.53 -1.77
N TYR A 746 -3.82 -27.20 -2.74
CA TYR A 746 -3.54 -25.84 -3.14
C TYR A 746 -3.26 -25.79 -4.64
N LYS A 747 -4.13 -25.09 -5.40
CA LYS A 747 -4.12 -25.09 -6.87
C LYS A 747 -4.12 -26.55 -7.39
N ASN A 748 -3.15 -26.92 -8.22
CA ASN A 748 -3.00 -28.27 -8.77
C ASN A 748 -2.11 -29.18 -7.90
N TYR A 749 -1.69 -28.71 -6.73
CA TYR A 749 -0.78 -29.40 -5.82
C TYR A 749 -1.52 -29.91 -4.60
N GLN A 750 -1.06 -31.03 -4.04
CA GLN A 750 -1.63 -31.61 -2.84
C GLN A 750 -0.58 -32.35 -2.02
N ILE A 751 -0.81 -32.43 -0.72
CA ILE A 751 -0.05 -33.26 0.20
C ILE A 751 -1.02 -33.98 1.14
N ILE A 752 -0.74 -35.26 1.40
CA ILE A 752 -1.62 -36.11 2.21
C ILE A 752 -0.90 -36.64 3.44
N ASP A 753 -1.68 -37.09 4.43
CA ASP A 753 -1.24 -37.85 5.60
C ASP A 753 0.03 -37.29 6.26
N PRO A 754 -0.08 -36.25 7.11
CA PRO A 754 1.08 -35.74 7.84
C PRO A 754 1.76 -36.84 8.65
N SER A 755 3.09 -36.77 8.74
CA SER A 755 3.90 -37.68 9.58
C SER A 755 3.56 -37.55 11.06
N GLY A 756 3.10 -36.37 11.49
CA GLY A 756 2.64 -36.11 12.83
C GLY A 756 2.18 -34.67 13.03
N ILE A 757 1.84 -34.33 14.27
CA ILE A 757 1.46 -32.97 14.70
C ILE A 757 2.43 -32.53 15.79
N LEU A 758 2.93 -31.29 15.70
CA LEU A 758 3.76 -30.63 16.69
C LEU A 758 3.11 -29.31 17.08
N SER A 759 2.71 -29.15 18.35
CA SER A 759 2.06 -27.93 18.86
C SER A 759 0.88 -27.46 17.98
N GLY A 760 0.00 -28.39 17.60
CA GLY A 760 -1.15 -28.11 16.73
C GLY A 760 -0.81 -27.92 15.24
N SER A 761 0.45 -28.06 14.83
CA SER A 761 0.89 -27.88 13.44
C SER A 761 1.28 -29.21 12.79
N PRO A 762 0.73 -29.58 11.61
CA PRO A 762 1.10 -30.79 10.91
C PRO A 762 2.52 -30.70 10.33
N TYR A 763 3.23 -31.83 10.32
CA TYR A 763 4.56 -31.94 9.74
C TYR A 763 4.77 -33.21 8.91
N TRP A 764 5.72 -33.15 7.97
CA TRP A 764 6.18 -34.25 7.13
C TRP A 764 7.69 -34.40 7.26
N TYR A 765 8.17 -35.59 7.58
CA TYR A 765 9.62 -35.85 7.65
C TYR A 765 10.25 -35.81 6.26
N THR A 766 11.34 -35.06 6.11
CA THR A 766 12.11 -34.99 4.86
C THR A 766 13.57 -35.32 5.16
N LEU A 767 13.85 -36.61 5.35
CA LEU A 767 15.18 -37.13 5.71
C LEU A 767 15.82 -37.82 4.50
N PRO A 768 16.61 -37.12 3.66
CA PRO A 768 17.05 -37.60 2.35
C PRO A 768 17.93 -38.87 2.40
N ASN A 769 18.51 -39.20 3.57
CA ASN A 769 19.40 -40.35 3.75
C ASN A 769 18.71 -41.59 4.36
N TYR A 770 17.37 -41.61 4.45
CA TYR A 770 16.64 -42.73 5.03
C TYR A 770 16.29 -43.79 3.98
N ALA A 771 16.76 -45.03 4.18
CA ALA A 771 16.69 -46.12 3.20
C ALA A 771 15.34 -46.85 3.14
N ASP A 772 14.41 -46.59 4.08
CA ASP A 772 13.10 -47.24 4.12
C ASP A 772 11.99 -46.32 3.59
N LYS A 773 11.48 -46.70 2.41
CA LYS A 773 10.15 -46.54 1.80
C LYS A 773 9.27 -45.41 2.37
N ASP A 774 8.90 -44.45 1.52
CA ASP A 774 7.77 -43.48 1.44
C ASP A 774 7.00 -43.02 2.70
N LYS A 775 6.95 -43.80 3.78
CA LYS A 775 6.30 -43.49 5.05
C LYS A 775 7.06 -42.49 5.91
N PHE A 776 8.40 -42.42 5.82
CA PHE A 776 9.24 -41.58 6.69
C PHE A 776 10.13 -40.57 5.96
N ASN A 777 10.32 -40.71 4.64
CA ASN A 777 11.04 -39.73 3.82
C ASN A 777 10.10 -39.17 2.77
N ARG A 778 9.38 -38.10 3.12
CA ARG A 778 8.37 -37.43 2.29
C ARG A 778 8.98 -36.33 1.42
N THR A 779 10.28 -36.40 1.12
CA THR A 779 10.99 -35.35 0.36
C THR A 779 10.40 -35.17 -1.05
N SER A 780 9.99 -36.24 -1.72
CA SER A 780 9.32 -36.17 -3.03
C SER A 780 7.98 -35.43 -2.95
N ASP A 781 7.16 -35.78 -1.96
CA ASP A 781 5.81 -35.26 -1.79
C ASP A 781 5.85 -33.78 -1.42
N VAL A 782 6.77 -33.41 -0.52
CA VAL A 782 7.00 -32.02 -0.16
C VAL A 782 7.52 -31.25 -1.36
N ASN A 783 8.51 -31.77 -2.10
CA ASN A 783 9.00 -31.12 -3.33
C ASN A 783 7.88 -30.86 -4.33
N GLU A 784 6.98 -31.82 -4.52
CA GLU A 784 5.84 -31.64 -5.43
C GLU A 784 4.87 -30.58 -4.90
N PHE A 785 4.52 -30.66 -3.61
CA PHE A 785 3.56 -29.73 -3.00
C PHE A 785 4.06 -28.28 -3.00
N VAL A 786 5.32 -28.05 -2.63
CA VAL A 786 5.88 -26.70 -2.51
C VAL A 786 6.12 -26.01 -3.86
N LYS A 787 6.05 -26.72 -5.00
CA LYS A 787 6.07 -26.08 -6.33
C LYS A 787 4.93 -25.09 -6.54
N GLY A 788 3.83 -25.25 -5.81
CA GLY A 788 2.72 -24.29 -5.86
C GLY A 788 3.05 -22.95 -5.21
N PHE A 789 4.02 -22.92 -4.30
CA PHE A 789 4.27 -21.79 -3.42
C PHE A 789 5.56 -21.06 -3.77
N GLU A 790 5.54 -19.76 -3.54
CA GLU A 790 6.71 -18.90 -3.68
C GLU A 790 7.57 -18.95 -2.41
N VAL A 791 8.89 -19.02 -2.58
CA VAL A 791 9.84 -18.95 -1.45
C VAL A 791 9.98 -17.50 -1.04
N MET A 792 9.44 -17.17 0.13
CA MET A 792 9.51 -15.81 0.67
C MET A 792 10.79 -15.54 1.46
N ASP A 793 11.37 -16.58 2.06
CA ASP A 793 12.58 -16.42 2.87
C ASP A 793 13.39 -17.71 3.01
N ILE A 794 14.64 -17.57 3.46
CA ILE A 794 15.54 -18.68 3.75
C ILE A 794 16.26 -18.38 5.07
N THR A 795 16.15 -19.31 6.01
CA THR A 795 16.80 -19.23 7.33
C THR A 795 17.61 -20.49 7.61
N GLU A 796 18.73 -20.36 8.32
CA GLU A 796 19.53 -21.53 8.72
C GLU A 796 18.77 -22.45 9.68
N SER A 797 17.93 -21.88 10.56
CA SER A 797 17.21 -22.64 11.58
C SER A 797 16.03 -23.42 10.99
N ARG A 798 15.21 -22.80 10.13
CA ARG A 798 13.94 -23.36 9.61
C ARG A 798 13.97 -23.75 8.13
N GLY A 799 15.03 -23.43 7.40
CA GLY A 799 15.13 -23.67 5.96
C GLY A 799 14.33 -22.65 5.14
N ASN A 800 13.69 -23.12 4.08
CA ASN A 800 12.85 -22.29 3.22
C ASN A 800 11.54 -21.95 3.92
N GLU A 801 11.17 -20.68 3.91
CA GLU A 801 9.85 -20.18 4.29
C GLU A 801 9.06 -19.88 3.01
N TYR A 802 7.81 -20.34 2.95
CA TYR A 802 6.94 -20.20 1.80
C TYR A 802 5.81 -19.21 2.07
N MET A 803 5.47 -18.41 1.07
CA MET A 803 4.39 -17.42 1.17
C MET A 803 3.05 -18.14 1.43
N PRO A 804 2.39 -17.88 2.57
CA PRO A 804 1.12 -18.52 2.89
C PRO A 804 -0.01 -17.97 2.02
N ASP A 805 -0.88 -18.88 1.59
CA ASP A 805 -2.12 -18.58 0.88
C ASP A 805 -3.24 -19.52 1.37
N TYR A 806 -4.49 -19.21 1.04
CA TYR A 806 -5.62 -20.08 1.36
C TYR A 806 -5.45 -21.44 0.66
N ALA A 807 -5.40 -22.50 1.45
CA ALA A 807 -5.40 -23.87 0.99
C ALA A 807 -6.64 -24.60 1.54
N GLU A 808 -7.12 -25.60 0.79
CA GLU A 808 -8.25 -26.44 1.22
C GLU A 808 -7.72 -27.57 2.11
N PHE A 809 -8.03 -27.50 3.41
CA PHE A 809 -7.71 -28.54 4.39
C PHE A 809 -8.88 -29.50 4.49
N ILE A 810 -8.63 -30.79 4.24
CA ILE A 810 -9.61 -31.87 4.34
C ILE A 810 -9.25 -32.73 5.54
N TYR A 811 -10.20 -32.89 6.46
CA TYR A 811 -9.97 -33.51 7.76
C TYR A 811 -11.19 -34.27 8.26
N THR A 812 -10.98 -35.15 9.24
CA THR A 812 -12.04 -35.92 9.88
C THR A 812 -11.75 -36.12 11.36
N LEU A 813 -12.72 -36.56 12.15
CA LEU A 813 -12.50 -36.87 13.56
C LEU A 813 -11.44 -37.97 13.70
N LYS A 814 -10.55 -37.84 14.70
CA LYS A 814 -9.53 -38.89 14.95
C LYS A 814 -10.13 -40.28 15.20
N THR A 815 -11.34 -40.32 15.75
CA THR A 815 -12.11 -41.56 15.99
C THR A 815 -12.61 -42.22 14.70
N ASN A 816 -12.62 -41.50 13.57
CA ASN A 816 -13.03 -42.05 12.28
C ASN A 816 -11.86 -42.80 11.62
N THR A 817 -11.68 -44.06 12.01
CA THR A 817 -10.58 -44.92 11.52
C THR A 817 -10.80 -45.46 10.11
N ASP A 818 -12.04 -45.43 9.63
CA ASP A 818 -12.44 -46.02 8.34
C ASP A 818 -12.10 -45.14 7.13
N VAL A 819 -11.63 -43.91 7.37
CA VAL A 819 -11.27 -42.94 6.34
C VAL A 819 -9.76 -42.72 6.32
N VAL A 820 -9.15 -42.93 5.16
CA VAL A 820 -7.73 -42.67 4.85
C VAL A 820 -7.61 -41.72 3.66
N ALA A 821 -6.49 -41.00 3.53
CA ALA A 821 -6.26 -40.14 2.38
C ALA A 821 -5.91 -40.96 1.12
N ASP A 822 -6.36 -40.48 -0.03
CA ASP A 822 -6.06 -41.05 -1.36
C ASP A 822 -5.64 -39.89 -2.27
N ILE A 823 -4.50 -39.99 -2.94
CA ILE A 823 -3.97 -38.92 -3.78
C ILE A 823 -4.74 -38.78 -5.11
N ASP A 824 -5.27 -39.87 -5.65
CA ASP A 824 -5.90 -39.91 -6.98
C ASP A 824 -7.41 -39.69 -6.95
N LYS A 825 -8.01 -39.62 -5.76
CA LYS A 825 -9.44 -39.37 -5.58
C LYS A 825 -9.70 -38.13 -4.74
N ASP A 826 -10.78 -37.44 -5.10
CA ASP A 826 -11.36 -36.40 -4.25
C ASP A 826 -12.01 -36.99 -2.98
N TYR A 827 -12.42 -38.28 -2.98
CA TYR A 827 -12.97 -38.99 -1.80
C TYR A 827 -13.00 -40.56 -1.88
N ILE A 828 -12.79 -41.21 -0.71
CA ILE A 828 -12.94 -42.63 -0.21
C ILE A 828 -11.98 -43.79 -0.59
N LEU A 829 -11.45 -44.44 0.47
CA LEU A 829 -11.45 -45.90 0.65
C LEU A 829 -12.01 -46.33 2.03
N LYS A 830 -13.25 -46.87 2.07
CA LYS A 830 -13.62 -47.90 3.04
C LYS A 830 -12.88 -49.15 2.58
N SER A 831 -11.86 -49.60 3.31
CA SER A 831 -11.24 -50.88 2.98
C SER A 831 -12.22 -52.01 3.32
N ALA A 832 -12.69 -52.74 2.31
CA ALA A 832 -13.41 -53.98 2.50
C ALA A 832 -12.47 -55.05 3.09
N ALA A 833 -12.69 -55.46 4.33
CA ALA A 833 -12.68 -56.86 4.79
C ALA A 833 -12.92 -56.98 6.31
N GLN A 834 -14.08 -57.51 6.68
CA GLN A 834 -14.30 -58.30 7.91
C GLN A 834 -13.59 -59.67 7.75
N PRO A 835 -13.13 -60.34 8.84
CA PRO A 835 -14.05 -61.20 9.57
C PRO A 835 -13.90 -61.25 11.10
N THR A 836 -15.09 -61.23 11.72
CA THR A 836 -15.57 -62.00 12.88
C THR A 836 -15.11 -61.64 14.29
N THR A 837 -16.12 -61.20 15.05
CA THR A 837 -16.28 -61.23 16.52
C THR A 837 -16.00 -62.63 17.11
N PRO A 838 -15.65 -62.73 18.41
CA PRO A 838 -16.73 -62.97 19.37
C PRO A 838 -16.61 -62.25 20.73
N SER A 839 -17.80 -61.83 21.20
CA SER A 839 -18.32 -61.76 22.58
C SER A 839 -17.53 -61.05 23.69
N ASN A 840 -18.17 -60.01 24.22
CA ASN A 840 -17.98 -59.41 25.55
C ASN A 840 -18.27 -60.43 26.67
N PRO A 841 -17.62 -60.33 27.85
CA PRO A 841 -18.40 -59.89 29.01
C PRO A 841 -17.67 -58.96 30.01
N SER A 842 -18.39 -57.91 30.41
CA SER A 842 -18.63 -57.43 31.79
C SER A 842 -17.47 -57.23 32.80
N THR A 843 -17.35 -55.96 33.23
CA THR A 843 -17.11 -55.46 34.61
C THR A 843 -15.81 -55.82 35.35
N SER A 844 -15.02 -54.80 35.68
CA SER A 844 -14.93 -54.24 37.05
C SER A 844 -13.76 -53.26 37.18
N THR A 845 -14.01 -52.19 37.92
CA THR A 845 -13.03 -51.19 38.37
C THR A 845 -12.02 -51.83 39.33
N PRO A 846 -10.69 -51.59 39.20
CA PRO A 846 -9.77 -51.87 40.29
C PRO A 846 -9.35 -50.58 41.01
N THR A 847 -9.74 -50.53 42.27
CA THR A 847 -9.09 -49.84 43.39
C THR A 847 -7.56 -50.04 43.43
N SER A 848 -6.82 -48.99 43.78
CA SER A 848 -5.48 -49.08 44.40
C SER A 848 -5.59 -49.42 45.90
N PRO A 849 -4.52 -49.78 46.63
CA PRO A 849 -3.29 -50.50 46.27
C PRO A 849 -3.00 -51.67 47.27
N THR A 850 -2.08 -52.58 46.93
CA THR A 850 -1.42 -53.44 47.93
C THR A 850 0.08 -53.45 47.67
N THR A 851 0.84 -52.98 48.66
CA THR A 851 2.29 -53.08 48.77
C THR A 851 2.69 -54.54 48.92
N ASN A 852 3.02 -55.19 47.80
CA ASN A 852 3.84 -56.40 47.79
C ASN A 852 5.30 -55.96 47.62
N THR A 853 6.11 -56.10 48.66
CA THR A 853 7.58 -56.02 48.55
C THR A 853 8.04 -57.08 47.56
N LYS A 854 8.42 -56.67 46.34
CA LYS A 854 8.88 -57.59 45.30
C LYS A 854 10.28 -58.10 45.63
N GLU A 855 10.53 -59.39 45.43
CA GLU A 855 11.85 -59.98 45.66
C GLU A 855 12.94 -59.32 44.80
N LYS A 856 14.09 -59.04 45.42
CA LYS A 856 15.30 -58.56 44.74
C LYS A 856 15.81 -59.63 43.78
N VAL A 857 16.14 -59.22 42.56
CA VAL A 857 16.77 -60.11 41.58
C VAL A 857 18.26 -60.22 41.91
N THR A 858 18.76 -61.44 42.07
CA THR A 858 20.20 -61.70 42.26
C THR A 858 20.91 -61.63 40.92
N PRO A 859 21.82 -60.67 40.68
CA PRO A 859 22.56 -60.59 39.42
C PRO A 859 23.61 -61.70 39.33
N VAL A 860 23.84 -62.20 38.12
CA VAL A 860 24.92 -63.12 37.78
C VAL A 860 26.14 -62.30 37.34
N ASP A 861 27.28 -62.51 37.99
CA ASP A 861 28.57 -61.95 37.56
C ASP A 861 29.08 -62.72 36.32
N ASN A 862 29.35 -62.01 35.24
CA ASN A 862 29.81 -62.60 33.99
C ASN A 862 31.35 -62.79 33.93
N GLY A 863 32.10 -62.33 34.94
CA GLY A 863 33.56 -62.46 35.03
C GLY A 863 34.37 -61.47 34.18
N ASP A 864 33.71 -60.58 33.44
CA ASP A 864 34.30 -59.52 32.60
C ASP A 864 34.04 -58.10 33.16
N GLY A 865 33.51 -58.03 34.38
CA GLY A 865 33.08 -56.79 35.02
C GLY A 865 31.67 -56.35 34.63
N THR A 866 30.89 -57.17 33.92
CA THR A 866 29.46 -56.96 33.71
C THR A 866 28.61 -57.94 34.53
N PHE A 867 27.40 -57.51 34.86
CA PHE A 867 26.41 -58.30 35.58
C PHE A 867 25.17 -58.49 34.72
N THR A 868 24.51 -59.63 34.88
CA THR A 868 23.26 -59.94 34.19
C THR A 868 22.13 -60.23 35.17
N ALA A 869 20.99 -59.58 34.97
CA ALA A 869 19.78 -59.81 35.75
C ALA A 869 18.56 -59.96 34.82
N THR A 870 17.67 -60.91 35.13
CA THR A 870 16.40 -61.08 34.42
C THR A 870 15.28 -60.47 35.25
N ILE A 871 14.56 -59.51 34.67
CA ILE A 871 13.48 -58.78 35.34
C ILE A 871 12.33 -58.52 34.35
N THR A 872 11.09 -58.52 34.84
CA THR A 872 9.96 -58.02 34.07
C THR A 872 9.89 -56.50 34.21
N PRO A 873 10.04 -55.72 33.13
CA PRO A 873 9.94 -54.26 33.19
C PRO A 873 8.58 -53.80 33.73
N THR A 874 8.53 -52.62 34.33
CA THR A 874 7.29 -51.95 34.71
C THR A 874 6.62 -51.27 33.52
N LYS A 875 7.39 -50.90 32.49
CA LYS A 875 6.89 -50.37 31.22
C LYS A 875 7.88 -50.63 30.09
N ILE A 876 7.38 -51.05 28.93
CA ILE A 876 8.11 -51.05 27.66
C ILE A 876 7.30 -50.18 26.70
N SER A 877 7.89 -49.11 26.18
CA SER A 877 7.13 -48.17 25.36
C SER A 877 7.95 -47.48 24.29
N TRP A 878 7.31 -47.15 23.18
CA TRP A 878 7.92 -46.51 22.03
C TRP A 878 7.11 -45.31 21.55
N LYS A 879 7.72 -44.13 21.58
CA LYS A 879 7.25 -42.97 20.84
C LYS A 879 8.11 -42.87 19.57
N GLN A 880 7.53 -43.27 18.44
CA GLN A 880 8.29 -43.58 17.21
C GLN A 880 9.06 -42.38 16.64
N ASP A 881 8.55 -41.17 16.90
CA ASP A 881 9.14 -39.87 16.57
C ASP A 881 10.06 -39.31 17.67
N GLN A 882 10.38 -40.09 18.71
CA GLN A 882 11.16 -39.61 19.84
C GLN A 882 12.10 -40.68 20.40
N SER A 883 11.59 -41.62 21.20
CA SER A 883 12.41 -42.60 21.92
C SER A 883 11.69 -43.90 22.27
N PHE A 884 12.46 -44.98 22.33
CA PHE A 884 12.06 -46.27 22.90
C PHE A 884 12.60 -46.38 24.32
N MET A 885 11.75 -46.71 25.28
CA MET A 885 12.06 -46.69 26.71
C MET A 885 11.70 -48.03 27.36
N VAL A 886 12.55 -48.45 28.29
CA VAL A 886 12.28 -49.57 29.21
C VAL A 886 12.45 -49.06 30.63
N ASN A 887 11.39 -49.21 31.43
CA ASN A 887 11.36 -48.85 32.84
C ASN A 887 11.32 -50.14 33.66
N ILE A 888 12.08 -50.21 34.75
CA ILE A 888 12.11 -51.35 35.67
C ILE A 888 11.77 -50.91 37.09
N ASP A 889 11.54 -51.90 37.96
CA ASP A 889 11.30 -51.66 39.38
C ASP A 889 12.62 -51.57 40.14
N GLY A 890 12.89 -50.40 40.73
CA GLY A 890 14.14 -50.13 41.45
C GLY A 890 14.31 -50.92 42.74
N GLU A 891 13.23 -51.41 43.32
CA GLU A 891 13.32 -52.28 44.50
C GLU A 891 13.83 -53.68 44.12
N GLN A 892 13.60 -54.12 42.89
CA GLN A 892 14.03 -55.42 42.37
C GLN A 892 15.44 -55.39 41.79
N LEU A 893 15.82 -54.30 41.13
CA LEU A 893 17.16 -54.09 40.56
C LEU A 893 17.49 -52.59 40.51
N ASP A 894 18.47 -52.15 41.28
CA ASP A 894 18.94 -50.76 41.29
C ASP A 894 20.04 -50.56 40.24
N LEU A 895 19.71 -49.78 39.20
CA LEU A 895 20.63 -49.40 38.14
C LEU A 895 21.23 -47.99 38.32
N THR A 896 21.04 -47.37 39.49
CA THR A 896 21.60 -46.04 39.78
C THR A 896 23.13 -46.07 39.68
N GLY A 897 23.69 -45.21 38.83
CA GLY A 897 25.13 -45.14 38.56
C GLY A 897 25.69 -46.30 37.73
N LYS A 898 24.84 -47.21 37.23
CA LYS A 898 25.24 -48.34 36.38
C LYS A 898 24.96 -48.06 34.92
N GLN A 899 25.71 -48.70 34.02
CA GLN A 899 25.53 -48.52 32.58
C GLN A 899 24.96 -49.79 31.95
N VAL A 900 23.73 -49.71 31.41
CA VAL A 900 23.17 -50.81 30.64
C VAL A 900 23.92 -50.97 29.32
N LYS A 901 24.28 -52.20 28.98
CA LYS A 901 25.02 -52.58 27.77
C LYS A 901 24.16 -53.31 26.77
N LYS A 902 23.23 -54.14 27.25
CA LYS A 902 22.40 -54.98 26.40
C LYS A 902 21.09 -55.31 27.11
N VAL A 903 20.02 -55.36 26.33
CA VAL A 903 18.73 -55.92 26.75
C VAL A 903 18.32 -56.99 25.76
N GLU A 904 17.88 -58.13 26.26
CA GLU A 904 17.49 -59.28 25.45
C GLU A 904 16.22 -59.95 25.97
N PHE A 905 15.37 -60.44 25.06
CA PHE A 905 14.27 -61.36 25.35
C PHE A 905 14.09 -62.32 24.16
N GLY A 906 14.04 -63.62 24.42
CA GLY A 906 14.11 -64.63 23.35
C GLY A 906 15.36 -64.43 22.47
N ASP A 907 15.17 -64.41 21.15
CA ASP A 907 16.23 -64.17 20.16
C ASP A 907 16.46 -62.67 19.85
N TYR A 908 15.71 -61.77 20.49
CA TYR A 908 15.76 -60.34 20.25
C TYR A 908 16.73 -59.67 21.22
N SER A 909 17.59 -58.79 20.71
CA SER A 909 18.45 -57.98 21.55
C SER A 909 18.67 -56.57 21.00
N ILE A 910 18.89 -55.64 21.92
CA ILE A 910 19.23 -54.26 21.62
C ILE A 910 20.39 -53.82 22.52
N LEU A 911 21.37 -53.14 21.92
CA LEU A 911 22.63 -52.78 22.57
C LEU A 911 22.69 -51.29 22.91
N ASN A 912 23.44 -50.96 23.97
CA ASN A 912 23.91 -49.63 24.31
C ASN A 912 22.82 -48.53 24.25
N PRO A 913 21.90 -48.47 25.23
CA PRO A 913 20.98 -47.34 25.35
C PRO A 913 21.72 -46.00 25.43
N ASN A 914 21.07 -44.93 24.95
CA ASN A 914 21.61 -43.58 24.95
C ASN A 914 21.82 -43.03 26.37
N THR A 915 21.00 -43.44 27.33
CA THR A 915 21.12 -43.04 28.74
C THR A 915 20.54 -44.13 29.64
N THR A 916 21.16 -44.30 30.82
CA THR A 916 20.61 -45.05 31.95
C THR A 916 20.48 -44.07 33.12
N ALA A 917 19.26 -43.79 33.54
CA ALA A 917 18.99 -42.84 34.63
C ALA A 917 18.10 -43.54 35.67
N SER A 918 18.66 -43.82 36.85
CA SER A 918 18.00 -44.63 37.88
C SER A 918 17.53 -45.97 37.28
N ASN A 919 16.22 -46.21 37.25
CA ASN A 919 15.61 -47.47 36.86
C ASN A 919 14.87 -47.39 35.52
N TYR A 920 15.27 -46.47 34.65
CA TYR A 920 14.86 -46.48 33.24
C TYR A 920 16.04 -46.18 32.31
N PHE A 921 15.93 -46.65 31.08
CA PHE A 921 16.91 -46.43 30.03
C PHE A 921 16.22 -46.41 28.66
N PHE A 922 16.82 -45.70 27.70
CA PHE A 922 16.15 -45.43 26.44
C PHE A 922 17.09 -45.33 25.25
N TRP A 923 16.50 -45.44 24.06
CA TRP A 923 17.14 -45.25 22.75
C TRP A 923 16.41 -44.16 21.97
N TYR A 924 17.15 -43.21 21.42
CA TYR A 924 16.58 -42.22 20.51
C TYR A 924 16.13 -42.90 19.22
N SER A 925 14.85 -42.76 18.90
CA SER A 925 14.27 -43.31 17.67
C SER A 925 14.61 -42.41 16.48
N VAL A 926 14.67 -41.11 16.69
CA VAL A 926 15.08 -40.12 15.68
C VAL A 926 16.15 -39.19 16.26
N PRO A 927 16.96 -38.53 15.42
CA PRO A 927 17.93 -37.54 15.89
C PRO A 927 17.24 -36.37 16.59
N THR A 928 17.67 -36.03 17.81
CA THR A 928 17.10 -34.92 18.60
C THR A 928 17.91 -33.62 18.53
N SER A 929 19.01 -33.59 17.78
CA SER A 929 19.85 -32.39 17.60
C SER A 929 20.42 -32.30 16.19
N ALA A 930 20.80 -31.08 15.79
CA ALA A 930 21.33 -30.78 14.47
C ALA A 930 22.70 -31.42 14.15
N GLU A 931 23.40 -31.96 15.15
CA GLU A 931 24.80 -32.40 15.02
C GLU A 931 25.03 -33.91 14.83
N GLY A 932 24.01 -34.79 14.76
CA GLY A 932 24.36 -36.23 14.65
C GLY A 932 23.26 -37.22 14.26
N THR A 933 23.40 -37.79 13.06
CA THR A 933 22.72 -39.03 12.60
C THR A 933 23.17 -40.29 13.36
N THR A 934 24.20 -40.18 14.21
CA THR A 934 24.86 -41.29 14.93
C THR A 934 24.02 -41.94 16.02
N TYR A 935 22.92 -41.32 16.46
CA TYR A 935 22.08 -41.81 17.56
C TYR A 935 20.70 -42.33 17.14
N ASN A 936 20.41 -42.39 15.83
CA ASN A 936 19.17 -43.00 15.34
C ASN A 936 19.22 -44.52 15.54
N LYS A 937 18.41 -45.02 16.48
CA LYS A 937 18.32 -46.44 16.82
C LYS A 937 17.04 -47.11 16.31
N THR A 938 16.27 -46.45 15.44
CA THR A 938 15.03 -47.01 14.89
C THR A 938 15.19 -48.40 14.25
N PRO A 939 16.24 -48.71 13.46
CA PRO A 939 16.41 -50.06 12.92
C PRO A 939 16.64 -51.12 14.00
N ASP A 940 17.40 -50.78 15.05
CA ASP A 940 17.68 -51.67 16.18
C ASP A 940 16.43 -51.86 17.04
N ILE A 941 15.68 -50.78 17.28
CA ILE A 941 14.40 -50.79 18.01
C ILE A 941 13.37 -51.63 17.24
N ASN A 942 13.22 -51.43 15.93
CA ASN A 942 12.29 -52.20 15.10
C ASN A 942 12.55 -53.70 15.17
N LYS A 943 13.82 -54.10 15.05
CA LYS A 943 14.21 -55.51 15.22
C LYS A 943 13.83 -56.02 16.61
N PHE A 944 14.10 -55.24 17.65
CA PHE A 944 13.82 -55.63 19.03
C PHE A 944 12.31 -55.75 19.31
N VAL A 945 11.51 -54.75 18.93
CA VAL A 945 10.06 -54.73 19.21
C VAL A 945 9.26 -55.66 18.31
N ALA A 946 9.84 -56.20 17.23
CA ALA A 946 9.19 -57.21 16.38
C ALA A 946 8.82 -58.48 17.16
N GLY A 947 9.53 -58.78 18.26
CA GLY A 947 9.19 -59.87 19.17
C GLY A 947 8.16 -59.51 20.26
N LEU A 948 7.77 -58.24 20.37
CA LEU A 948 6.85 -57.76 21.41
C LEU A 948 5.43 -57.63 20.86
N THR A 949 4.45 -57.93 21.71
CA THR A 949 3.03 -57.68 21.40
C THR A 949 2.62 -56.31 21.93
N VAL A 950 1.91 -55.51 21.13
CA VAL A 950 1.35 -54.23 21.58
C VAL A 950 0.27 -54.49 22.64
N ASP A 951 0.32 -53.73 23.73
CA ASP A 951 -0.71 -53.73 24.78
C ASP A 951 -1.74 -52.64 24.51
N LYS A 952 -1.28 -51.39 24.42
CA LYS A 952 -2.11 -50.20 24.17
C LYS A 952 -1.30 -49.10 23.52
N THR A 953 -1.99 -48.09 23.00
CA THR A 953 -1.38 -46.82 22.58
C THR A 953 -1.89 -45.71 23.48
N GLU A 954 -0.97 -44.93 24.06
CA GLU A 954 -1.30 -43.77 24.89
C GLU A 954 -1.79 -42.59 24.01
N HIS A 955 -2.49 -41.64 24.62
CA HIS A 955 -3.07 -40.48 23.93
C HIS A 955 -2.02 -39.64 23.16
N ASP A 956 -0.77 -39.64 23.61
CA ASP A 956 0.34 -38.94 22.99
C ASP A 956 1.03 -39.71 21.85
N GLY A 957 0.40 -40.80 21.37
CA GLY A 957 0.90 -41.66 20.30
C GLY A 957 1.92 -42.70 20.75
N ARG A 958 2.26 -42.77 22.04
CA ARG A 958 3.24 -43.74 22.56
C ARG A 958 2.66 -45.15 22.57
N ILE A 959 3.31 -46.06 21.84
CA ILE A 959 2.98 -47.48 21.83
C ILE A 959 3.51 -48.11 23.12
N VAL A 960 2.66 -48.79 23.87
CA VAL A 960 3.03 -49.55 25.07
C VAL A 960 2.93 -51.03 24.74
N TYR A 961 3.98 -51.78 25.04
CA TYR A 961 4.05 -53.21 24.77
C TYR A 961 3.70 -54.04 26.01
N LYS A 962 3.15 -55.23 25.77
CA LYS A 962 2.93 -56.22 26.82
C LYS A 962 4.27 -56.57 27.48
N LEU A 963 4.26 -56.60 28.80
CA LEU A 963 5.46 -56.83 29.60
C LEU A 963 5.92 -58.28 29.45
N VAL A 964 7.18 -58.46 29.07
CA VAL A 964 7.87 -59.75 29.02
C VAL A 964 9.11 -59.69 29.91
N PRO A 965 9.53 -60.80 30.53
CA PRO A 965 10.82 -60.84 31.21
C PRO A 965 11.94 -60.50 30.23
N VAL A 966 12.75 -59.50 30.58
CA VAL A 966 13.94 -59.11 29.82
C VAL A 966 15.18 -59.40 30.64
N LYS A 967 16.23 -59.85 29.97
CA LYS A 967 17.55 -60.02 30.54
C LYS A 967 18.37 -58.77 30.24
N ILE A 968 18.86 -58.13 31.30
CA ILE A 968 19.60 -56.86 31.26
C ILE A 968 21.04 -57.14 31.64
N THR A 969 21.97 -56.83 30.74
CA THR A 969 23.41 -56.83 31.03
C THR A 969 23.85 -55.39 31.26
N TYR A 970 24.48 -55.13 32.41
CA TYR A 970 24.96 -53.81 32.80
C TYR A 970 26.37 -53.88 33.41
N LYS A 971 27.07 -52.75 33.41
CA LYS A 971 28.39 -52.57 34.03
C LYS A 971 28.26 -51.72 35.28
#